data_AF-A0A976DDU9-F1
#
_entry.id   AF-A0A976DDU9-F1
#
_cell.length_a   1.000
_cell.length_b   1.000
_cell.length_c   1.000
_cell.angle_alpha   90.00
_cell.angle_beta   90.00
_cell.angle_gamma   90.00
#
_symmetry.space_group_name_H-M   'P 1'
#
loop_
_entity.id
_entity.type
_entity.pdbx_description
1 polymer ?
#
loop_
_entity_poly.entity_id
_entity_poly.type
_entity_poly.pdbx_seq_one_letter_code
_entity_poly.pdbx_strand_id
1 'polypeptide(L)'
;MARITRPALLGLCLAATAIAAHASAPDPATLAKVQQKLATMSVPFVPNAGQWDSRAAFAAQTFAGTLFVTKQGELVYSLPGKPIDVGADSAALDNRATPSRRLQPTVGADSAALPAREPSDAKSSPTSRGPGWVLSETLVDAKGQPRSMSQSTLKAPAGYRPMEGKVSYAIGSDTSKHADNVNTYERVNLGDMYPGVNVQLRATGNNVEKIFTVAPKHDPKQISIALRGAEKLEISSQGELIAHTGNGPVAFTAPIAFQETASGERTPVTVNYALDADRQRYGFTLGSYDRSQPLIIDPLLQSTYMGGTGSDYATSLAIHPGNGEIYLAGYTTSTDLPGLDALSGGVATGAQNTHSGGADAFVTRFNASLTQRLQSSYLGGVGVDIAYALAIHPASGDVYIVGVTDSVDLPSVVIDSGAIATGAQSVKSLGYDAFITRFNAALTQRLQSSFLGGSGRDFGQGVAIHPSSGDVYITGFTSSSDLPSTTTATGGLTDGAQSVKSSGDDAFVTRFNDRLTERLQSTYIGGLGTDRASAITIHPVSGEIYIAGFTGSTGLPGTTPANGGVSTGAQSVKSGTFDAFVSRLSVNLNQCLQTTYFGGTHGADATAIAIHPISGEVYIAGSTGSSDLPSVTVASGGVGNGAQASSGSLEDAFVARFNATLTQRPQSTYLGGSGYDAVNALAIHSASGDVYVAGATKSTNLPGITAASGGVAAGSVSVSFGGYDAFVTRFNSTLTRHGQSTYLGGSGDDNAFALAIHPGTGEVYVAGNTDATLTSFSGVSGGAQGSSGGGVDAFVSRISYDLAVVAPACGLDVDGNGGAPNAANDGVILLRAMFGYSGTAVTDGALDGAATRGNWPSIRHYLNNSCGSNFAPVVRPAFVGTACELDLDGSGGAPNAVSDGLMLIRAMLGFTGTAVTTGAIIGSPPRNTWALIRDYLNQNCGTNFAP
;
A
#
# COMPACT_ATOMS: atom_id res chain seq x y z
N MET A 1 10.25 -47.18 -21.48
CA MET A 1 10.41 -46.91 -20.04
C MET A 1 10.97 -45.50 -19.87
N ALA A 2 10.08 -44.51 -19.77
CA ALA A 2 10.42 -43.10 -19.62
C ALA A 2 10.30 -42.70 -18.15
N ARG A 3 11.39 -42.18 -17.55
CA ARG A 3 11.36 -41.50 -16.25
C ARG A 3 11.24 -40.00 -16.52
N ILE A 4 10.12 -39.45 -16.07
CA ILE A 4 9.67 -38.07 -16.25
C ILE A 4 10.43 -37.14 -15.31
N THR A 5 11.04 -36.10 -15.89
CA THR A 5 11.66 -34.95 -15.23
C THR A 5 10.61 -33.90 -14.86
N ARG A 6 10.71 -33.36 -13.63
CA ARG A 6 9.94 -32.22 -13.11
C ARG A 6 10.57 -30.89 -13.57
N PRO A 7 9.81 -29.93 -14.12
CA PRO A 7 10.21 -28.52 -14.08
C PRO A 7 9.15 -27.66 -13.35
N ALA A 8 9.63 -26.59 -12.71
CA ALA A 8 8.91 -25.54 -11.95
C ALA A 8 9.08 -25.60 -10.42
N LEU A 9 10.35 -25.55 -9.99
CA LEU A 9 10.87 -25.11 -8.67
C LEU A 9 12.40 -25.27 -8.60
N LEU A 10 13.00 -25.91 -9.61
CA LEU A 10 14.46 -26.08 -9.72
C LEU A 10 15.21 -24.84 -10.26
N GLY A 11 14.52 -23.83 -10.79
CA GLY A 11 15.15 -22.64 -11.37
C GLY A 11 15.85 -21.72 -10.37
N LEU A 12 15.45 -21.74 -9.09
CA LEU A 12 16.12 -20.96 -8.03
C LEU A 12 17.05 -21.81 -7.13
N CYS A 13 16.97 -23.14 -7.16
CA CYS A 13 17.86 -24.01 -6.37
C CYS A 13 19.11 -24.48 -7.14
N LEU A 14 19.16 -24.37 -8.47
CA LEU A 14 20.33 -24.75 -9.26
C LEU A 14 21.41 -23.66 -9.38
N ALA A 15 21.13 -22.42 -8.99
CA ALA A 15 22.19 -21.41 -8.79
C ALA A 15 22.90 -21.57 -7.43
N ALA A 16 22.29 -22.29 -6.48
CA ALA A 16 22.87 -22.51 -5.14
C ALA A 16 23.63 -23.83 -4.98
N THR A 17 23.55 -24.76 -5.93
CA THR A 17 24.18 -26.10 -5.80
C THR A 17 25.43 -26.30 -6.66
N ALA A 18 25.87 -25.30 -7.42
CA ALA A 18 27.22 -25.26 -8.02
C ALA A 18 28.26 -24.52 -7.15
N ILE A 19 27.85 -23.98 -5.99
CA ILE A 19 28.74 -23.34 -5.00
C ILE A 19 28.53 -23.98 -3.61
N ALA A 20 28.25 -25.28 -3.57
CA ALA A 20 28.05 -26.01 -2.30
C ALA A 20 29.30 -26.84 -1.92
N ALA A 21 30.49 -26.32 -2.20
CA ALA A 21 31.74 -26.83 -1.62
C ALA A 21 32.38 -25.86 -0.61
N HIS A 22 31.95 -24.59 -0.51
CA HIS A 22 32.57 -23.60 0.39
C HIS A 22 31.64 -22.49 0.94
N ALA A 23 30.31 -22.63 0.88
CA ALA A 23 29.41 -21.59 1.41
C ALA A 23 29.05 -21.85 2.89
N SER A 24 29.44 -20.94 3.77
CA SER A 24 28.95 -20.87 5.16
C SER A 24 27.44 -20.67 5.19
N ALA A 25 26.76 -21.21 6.20
CA ALA A 25 25.33 -21.01 6.40
C ALA A 25 24.98 -19.50 6.38
N PRO A 26 23.85 -19.10 5.76
CA PRO A 26 23.47 -17.70 5.69
C PRO A 26 23.31 -17.11 7.09
N ASP A 27 23.81 -15.90 7.28
CA ASP A 27 23.76 -15.15 8.54
C ASP A 27 22.31 -15.03 9.05
N PRO A 28 22.03 -15.32 10.34
CA PRO A 28 20.71 -15.22 10.95
C PRO A 28 19.96 -13.91 10.68
N ALA A 29 20.65 -12.77 10.59
CA ALA A 29 20.01 -11.49 10.28
C ALA A 29 19.48 -11.41 8.83
N THR A 30 20.14 -12.09 7.89
CA THR A 30 19.67 -12.23 6.51
C THR A 30 18.44 -13.13 6.45
N LEU A 31 18.41 -14.23 7.22
CA LEU A 31 17.26 -15.12 7.30
C LEU A 31 16.03 -14.42 7.89
N ALA A 32 16.22 -13.61 8.94
CA ALA A 32 15.15 -12.81 9.56
C ALA A 32 14.56 -11.77 8.58
N LYS A 33 15.41 -11.05 7.84
CA LYS A 33 14.97 -10.09 6.80
C LYS A 33 14.16 -10.74 5.68
N VAL A 34 14.55 -11.93 5.24
CA VAL A 34 13.80 -12.71 4.24
C VAL A 34 12.47 -13.18 4.83
N GLN A 35 12.45 -13.74 6.03
CA GLN A 35 11.21 -14.18 6.71
C GLN A 35 10.22 -13.03 6.89
N GLN A 36 10.70 -11.84 7.20
CA GLN A 36 9.85 -10.67 7.41
C GLN A 36 9.25 -10.11 6.12
N LYS A 37 10.02 -10.06 5.02
CA LYS A 37 9.48 -9.68 3.69
C LYS A 37 8.45 -10.69 3.18
N LEU A 38 8.65 -11.97 3.47
CA LEU A 38 7.68 -13.01 3.14
C LEU A 38 6.40 -12.83 3.97
N ALA A 39 6.50 -12.54 5.27
CA ALA A 39 5.38 -12.52 6.22
C ALA A 39 4.22 -11.55 5.93
N THR A 40 4.31 -10.78 4.86
CA THR A 40 3.51 -9.59 4.59
C THR A 40 3.12 -9.43 3.11
N MET A 41 3.71 -10.22 2.21
CA MET A 41 3.45 -10.17 0.76
C MET A 41 1.97 -10.48 0.45
N SER A 42 1.30 -9.72 -0.42
CA SER A 42 -0.07 -10.07 -0.86
C SER A 42 -0.11 -11.48 -1.45
N VAL A 43 -1.03 -12.32 -0.96
CA VAL A 43 -1.16 -13.71 -1.39
C VAL A 43 -2.44 -13.84 -2.22
N PRO A 44 -2.33 -14.17 -3.52
CA PRO A 44 -3.52 -14.33 -4.36
C PRO A 44 -4.35 -15.53 -3.92
N PHE A 45 -5.67 -15.39 -4.01
CA PHE A 45 -6.59 -16.52 -4.03
C PHE A 45 -6.63 -17.13 -5.43
N VAL A 46 -6.50 -18.45 -5.47
CA VAL A 46 -6.58 -19.24 -6.70
C VAL A 46 -7.83 -20.10 -6.64
N PRO A 47 -8.72 -20.06 -7.63
CA PRO A 47 -9.88 -20.94 -7.70
C PRO A 47 -9.46 -22.40 -7.90
N ASN A 48 -10.19 -23.32 -7.30
CA ASN A 48 -9.99 -24.75 -7.49
C ASN A 48 -10.56 -25.18 -8.85
N ALA A 49 -9.67 -25.40 -9.81
CA ALA A 49 -9.94 -25.93 -11.15
C ALA A 49 -9.72 -27.46 -11.24
N GLY A 50 -9.61 -28.16 -10.09
CA GLY A 50 -9.37 -29.60 -9.99
C GLY A 50 -8.04 -29.97 -9.35
N GLN A 51 -7.16 -28.99 -9.12
CA GLN A 51 -5.84 -29.21 -8.54
C GLN A 51 -5.89 -29.63 -7.06
N TRP A 52 -6.96 -29.30 -6.32
CA TRP A 52 -7.12 -29.64 -4.91
C TRP A 52 -8.39 -30.46 -4.66
N ASP A 53 -8.56 -30.90 -3.41
CA ASP A 53 -9.77 -31.60 -2.94
C ASP A 53 -11.03 -30.87 -3.41
N SER A 54 -11.99 -31.62 -3.94
CA SER A 54 -13.23 -31.10 -4.51
C SER A 54 -14.08 -30.23 -3.57
N ARG A 55 -13.82 -30.29 -2.26
CA ARG A 55 -14.43 -29.42 -1.23
C ARG A 55 -13.88 -28.00 -1.27
N ALA A 56 -12.64 -27.78 -1.72
CA ALA A 56 -12.07 -26.45 -1.85
C ALA A 56 -12.70 -25.70 -3.03
N ALA A 57 -13.05 -24.44 -2.81
CA ALA A 57 -13.45 -23.47 -3.83
C ALA A 57 -12.27 -22.57 -4.22
N PHE A 58 -11.50 -22.10 -3.24
CA PHE A 58 -10.28 -21.31 -3.43
C PHE A 58 -9.17 -21.81 -2.51
N ALA A 59 -7.92 -21.48 -2.85
CA ALA A 59 -6.80 -21.60 -1.93
C ALA A 59 -5.90 -20.36 -2.00
N ALA A 60 -5.27 -20.03 -0.88
CA ALA A 60 -4.21 -19.04 -0.76
C ALA A 60 -3.00 -19.70 -0.08
N GLN A 61 -1.84 -19.69 -0.73
CA GLN A 61 -0.60 -20.22 -0.14
C GLN A 61 0.09 -19.14 0.69
N THR A 62 -0.26 -19.07 1.97
CA THR A 62 0.37 -18.16 2.93
C THR A 62 1.70 -18.76 3.42
N PHE A 63 2.56 -17.96 4.03
CA PHE A 63 3.83 -18.47 4.58
C PHE A 63 3.65 -19.24 5.89
N ALA A 64 2.50 -19.06 6.55
CA ALA A 64 2.11 -19.89 7.69
C ALA A 64 1.60 -21.28 7.26
N GLY A 65 1.11 -21.42 6.03
CA GLY A 65 0.51 -22.65 5.52
C GLY A 65 -0.41 -22.41 4.34
N THR A 66 -1.13 -23.43 3.89
CA THR A 66 -2.16 -23.21 2.85
C THR A 66 -3.50 -22.93 3.52
N LEU A 67 -4.11 -21.80 3.22
CA LEU A 67 -5.53 -21.57 3.48
C LEU A 67 -6.35 -22.15 2.33
N PHE A 68 -7.36 -22.94 2.65
CA PHE A 68 -8.44 -23.33 1.73
C PHE A 68 -9.74 -22.66 2.13
N VAL A 69 -10.42 -22.05 1.17
CA VAL A 69 -11.82 -21.63 1.31
C VAL A 69 -12.68 -22.72 0.70
N THR A 70 -13.52 -23.37 1.49
CA THR A 70 -14.37 -24.48 1.01
C THR A 70 -15.58 -23.96 0.24
N LYS A 71 -16.21 -24.82 -0.56
CA LYS A 71 -17.50 -24.54 -1.22
C LYS A 71 -18.63 -24.25 -0.24
N GLN A 72 -18.45 -24.61 1.03
CA GLN A 72 -19.38 -24.37 2.12
C GLN A 72 -19.05 -23.10 2.92
N GLY A 73 -17.97 -22.37 2.58
CA GLY A 73 -17.59 -21.10 3.22
C GLY A 73 -16.73 -21.25 4.48
N GLU A 74 -16.31 -22.47 4.81
CA GLU A 74 -15.32 -22.75 5.88
C GLU A 74 -13.90 -22.38 5.43
N LEU A 75 -13.11 -21.82 6.34
CA LEU A 75 -11.70 -21.50 6.14
C LEU A 75 -10.84 -22.55 6.81
N VAL A 76 -10.05 -23.29 6.04
CA VAL A 76 -9.22 -24.39 6.54
C VAL A 76 -7.75 -24.05 6.36
N TYR A 77 -7.07 -23.81 7.46
CA TYR A 77 -5.63 -23.55 7.51
C TYR A 77 -4.88 -24.87 7.69
N SER A 78 -4.09 -25.24 6.68
CA SER A 78 -3.17 -26.37 6.75
C SER A 78 -1.78 -25.85 7.10
N LEU A 79 -1.42 -25.95 8.38
CA LEU A 79 -0.15 -25.48 8.93
C LEU A 79 0.88 -26.63 8.92
N PRO A 80 2.13 -26.38 8.47
CA PRO A 80 3.15 -27.41 8.44
C PRO A 80 3.59 -27.78 9.87
N GLY A 81 4.07 -29.02 10.04
CA GLY A 81 4.56 -29.50 11.33
C GLY A 81 5.85 -28.84 11.78
N LYS A 82 6.12 -28.85 13.09
CA LYS A 82 7.40 -28.36 13.64
C LYS A 82 8.57 -29.17 13.05
N PRO A 83 9.71 -28.55 12.74
CA PRO A 83 10.96 -29.28 12.51
C PRO A 83 11.27 -30.22 13.68
N ILE A 84 11.60 -31.48 13.39
CA ILE A 84 12.16 -32.41 14.37
C ILE A 84 13.66 -32.20 14.34
N ASP A 85 14.22 -31.69 15.43
CA ASP A 85 15.67 -31.67 15.63
C ASP A 85 16.14 -33.10 15.87
N VAL A 86 16.75 -33.70 14.84
CA VAL A 86 17.52 -34.94 14.97
C VAL A 86 18.94 -34.56 15.37
N GLY A 87 19.16 -34.39 16.68
CA GLY A 87 20.48 -34.10 17.24
C GLY A 87 20.56 -34.43 18.74
N ALA A 88 21.36 -35.46 19.05
CA ALA A 88 21.89 -35.82 20.37
C ALA A 88 20.88 -36.29 21.45
N ASP A 89 20.22 -37.42 21.24
CA ASP A 89 19.82 -38.33 22.34
C ASP A 89 19.46 -39.73 21.80
N SER A 90 20.46 -40.46 21.32
CA SER A 90 20.32 -41.88 20.97
C SER A 90 21.04 -42.81 21.96
N ALA A 91 21.06 -42.44 23.26
CA ALA A 91 21.68 -43.25 24.31
C ALA A 91 20.76 -43.58 25.51
N ALA A 92 19.47 -43.21 25.47
CA ALA A 92 18.59 -43.41 26.62
C ALA A 92 17.19 -43.85 26.24
N LEU A 93 17.04 -44.94 25.48
CA LEU A 93 15.75 -45.65 25.33
C LEU A 93 15.99 -47.11 24.91
N ASP A 94 16.88 -47.81 25.60
CA ASP A 94 16.98 -49.27 25.55
C ASP A 94 16.79 -49.82 26.96
N ASN A 95 15.53 -49.82 27.42
CA ASN A 95 14.99 -50.70 28.46
C ASN A 95 13.58 -50.25 28.86
N ARG A 96 12.55 -50.86 28.26
CA ARG A 96 11.47 -51.54 28.99
C ARG A 96 10.49 -52.19 28.02
N ALA A 97 10.11 -53.40 28.40
CA ALA A 97 9.42 -54.40 27.63
C ALA A 97 7.95 -54.08 27.29
N THR A 98 7.52 -54.68 26.16
CA THR A 98 6.20 -55.09 25.63
C THR A 98 5.06 -55.42 26.63
N PRO A 99 3.80 -55.74 26.21
CA PRO A 99 3.19 -55.82 24.84
C PRO A 99 1.81 -55.10 24.72
N SER A 100 1.22 -54.86 23.53
CA SER A 100 0.26 -55.81 22.92
C SER A 100 -0.34 -55.36 21.56
N ARG A 101 -0.28 -56.29 20.60
CA ARG A 101 -1.33 -56.72 19.65
C ARG A 101 -1.72 -55.81 18.46
N ARG A 102 -1.11 -56.08 17.30
CA ARG A 102 -1.87 -56.22 16.04
C ARG A 102 -1.28 -57.33 15.16
N LEU A 103 -2.19 -58.13 14.62
CA LEU A 103 -1.97 -59.34 13.84
C LEU A 103 -1.29 -59.05 12.49
N GLN A 104 -0.27 -59.85 12.16
CA GLN A 104 0.17 -60.11 10.80
C GLN A 104 -0.79 -61.06 10.08
N PRO A 105 -0.71 -61.13 8.74
CA PRO A 105 -0.45 -62.44 8.14
C PRO A 105 0.86 -62.50 7.32
N THR A 106 1.52 -63.65 7.50
CA THR A 106 2.62 -64.34 6.79
C THR A 106 2.43 -64.42 5.25
N VAL A 107 3.43 -64.64 4.39
CA VAL A 107 4.27 -65.86 4.19
C VAL A 107 5.42 -65.58 3.19
N GLY A 108 6.59 -66.23 3.35
CA GLY A 108 7.41 -66.71 2.21
C GLY A 108 8.93 -66.49 2.25
N ALA A 109 9.68 -67.52 2.63
CA ALA A 109 11.15 -67.58 2.74
C ALA A 109 11.86 -67.86 1.39
N ASP A 110 13.11 -67.38 1.22
CA ASP A 110 14.34 -68.22 1.29
C ASP A 110 15.58 -67.50 0.75
N SER A 111 16.73 -67.81 1.37
CA SER A 111 18.04 -67.18 1.24
C SER A 111 18.87 -67.67 0.05
N ALA A 112 19.79 -66.84 -0.47
CA ALA A 112 21.26 -67.06 -0.33
C ALA A 112 22.15 -66.15 -1.22
N ALA A 113 23.12 -65.52 -0.54
CA ALA A 113 24.51 -65.22 -0.93
C ALA A 113 24.84 -64.11 -1.97
N LEU A 114 25.55 -63.06 -1.50
CA LEU A 114 26.98 -62.73 -1.79
C LEU A 114 27.37 -61.31 -1.27
N PRO A 115 28.67 -60.93 -1.13
CA PRO A 115 29.23 -60.32 0.08
C PRO A 115 29.39 -58.78 0.06
N ALA A 116 29.79 -58.29 1.24
CA ALA A 116 30.11 -56.93 1.67
C ALA A 116 30.52 -55.89 0.61
N ARG A 117 29.86 -54.73 0.66
CA ARG A 117 30.36 -53.46 0.16
C ARG A 117 30.30 -52.45 1.31
N GLU A 118 31.40 -51.71 1.45
CA GLU A 118 31.75 -50.74 2.49
C GLU A 118 30.64 -49.74 2.88
N PRO A 119 30.70 -49.16 4.10
CA PRO A 119 29.67 -48.26 4.61
C PRO A 119 29.62 -46.99 3.74
N SER A 120 28.60 -46.88 2.91
CA SER A 120 28.28 -45.63 2.23
C SER A 120 27.72 -44.64 3.23
N ASP A 121 28.41 -43.50 3.34
CA ASP A 121 28.00 -42.30 4.06
C ASP A 121 26.48 -42.10 4.02
N ALA A 122 25.86 -42.18 5.20
CA ALA A 122 24.49 -41.78 5.40
C ALA A 122 24.38 -40.27 5.14
N LYS A 123 24.08 -39.89 3.89
CA LYS A 123 23.54 -38.57 3.57
C LYS A 123 22.28 -38.39 4.42
N SER A 124 22.35 -37.46 5.37
CA SER A 124 21.21 -37.01 6.17
C SER A 124 20.04 -36.66 5.24
N SER A 125 18.94 -37.40 5.42
CA SER A 125 17.63 -37.16 4.82
C SER A 125 17.12 -35.74 5.19
N PRO A 126 16.24 -35.11 4.39
CA PRO A 126 15.74 -33.75 4.66
C PRO A 126 15.06 -33.70 6.03
N THR A 127 15.26 -32.61 6.76
CA THR A 127 14.66 -32.29 8.07
C THR A 127 13.26 -32.90 8.22
N SER A 128 13.14 -33.98 8.98
CA SER A 128 11.84 -34.57 9.30
C SER A 128 11.03 -33.52 10.08
N ARG A 129 9.81 -33.23 9.67
CA ARG A 129 8.87 -32.40 10.43
C ARG A 129 7.88 -33.33 11.16
N GLY A 130 7.44 -32.92 12.34
CA GLY A 130 6.33 -33.56 13.06
C GLY A 130 5.02 -33.46 12.29
N PRO A 131 3.90 -33.98 12.83
CA PRO A 131 2.60 -33.84 12.19
C PRO A 131 2.23 -32.35 12.03
N GLY A 132 1.66 -32.01 10.86
CA GLY A 132 1.06 -30.69 10.63
C GLY A 132 -0.14 -30.44 11.54
N TRP A 133 -0.54 -29.18 11.62
CA TRP A 133 -1.71 -28.77 12.40
C TRP A 133 -2.79 -28.21 11.46
N VAL A 134 -4.05 -28.46 11.78
CA VAL A 134 -5.17 -27.91 11.01
C VAL A 134 -6.01 -27.05 11.92
N LEU A 135 -6.18 -25.79 11.52
CA LEU A 135 -7.19 -24.90 12.09
C LEU A 135 -8.34 -24.75 11.09
N SER A 136 -9.56 -24.72 11.59
CA SER A 136 -10.75 -24.45 10.77
C SER A 136 -11.55 -23.33 11.41
N GLU A 137 -11.86 -22.30 10.62
CA GLU A 137 -12.85 -21.29 10.97
C GLU A 137 -14.15 -21.59 10.25
N THR A 138 -15.19 -21.79 11.06
CA THR A 138 -16.55 -22.00 10.58
C THR A 138 -17.43 -20.87 11.09
N LEU A 139 -18.07 -20.12 10.20
CA LEU A 139 -19.13 -19.20 10.59
C LEU A 139 -20.30 -20.03 11.13
N VAL A 140 -20.75 -19.76 12.35
CA VAL A 140 -21.81 -20.52 13.02
C VAL A 140 -22.97 -19.63 13.43
N ASP A 141 -24.16 -20.22 13.57
CA ASP A 141 -25.31 -19.55 14.15
C ASP A 141 -25.23 -19.49 15.70
N ALA A 142 -26.23 -18.87 16.33
CA ALA A 142 -26.32 -18.74 17.78
C ALA A 142 -26.34 -20.10 18.53
N LYS A 143 -26.70 -21.20 17.86
CA LYS A 143 -26.69 -22.56 18.41
C LYS A 143 -25.36 -23.29 18.16
N GLY A 144 -24.38 -22.61 17.55
CA GLY A 144 -23.09 -23.19 17.19
C GLY A 144 -23.14 -24.10 15.96
N GLN A 145 -24.23 -24.07 15.18
CA GLN A 145 -24.34 -24.86 13.96
C GLN A 145 -23.67 -24.13 12.78
N PRO A 146 -22.91 -24.83 11.91
CA PRO A 146 -22.28 -24.23 10.74
C PRO A 146 -23.30 -23.53 9.83
N ARG A 147 -22.98 -22.29 9.46
CA ARG A 147 -23.65 -21.58 8.37
C ARG A 147 -22.94 -21.91 7.07
N SER A 148 -23.70 -22.40 6.09
CA SER A 148 -23.18 -22.83 4.79
C SER A 148 -23.50 -21.80 3.70
N MET A 149 -22.75 -21.82 2.60
CA MET A 149 -23.02 -20.99 1.42
C MET A 149 -24.43 -21.14 0.85
N SER A 150 -25.15 -22.24 1.11
CA SER A 150 -26.56 -22.37 0.71
C SER A 150 -27.46 -21.31 1.37
N GLN A 151 -27.08 -20.85 2.56
CA GLN A 151 -27.74 -19.82 3.35
C GLN A 151 -27.22 -18.41 3.05
N SER A 152 -26.14 -18.30 2.27
CA SER A 152 -25.61 -17.03 1.78
C SER A 152 -26.38 -16.53 0.55
N THR A 153 -26.22 -15.24 0.27
CA THR A 153 -26.62 -14.59 -1.00
C THR A 153 -25.79 -15.09 -2.18
N LEU A 154 -24.50 -15.39 -1.97
CA LEU A 154 -23.66 -16.05 -2.97
C LEU A 154 -23.73 -17.56 -2.74
N LYS A 155 -24.40 -18.31 -3.61
CA LYS A 155 -24.57 -19.77 -3.45
C LYS A 155 -23.26 -20.58 -3.49
N ALA A 156 -22.14 -19.92 -3.79
CA ALA A 156 -20.76 -20.42 -3.67
C ALA A 156 -19.81 -19.23 -3.47
N PRO A 157 -18.60 -19.43 -2.90
CA PRO A 157 -17.60 -18.37 -2.81
C PRO A 157 -17.25 -17.82 -4.19
N ALA A 158 -17.05 -16.51 -4.31
CA ALA A 158 -16.74 -15.85 -5.57
C ALA A 158 -15.43 -15.07 -5.49
N GLY A 159 -14.60 -15.17 -6.53
CA GLY A 159 -13.40 -14.33 -6.64
C GLY A 159 -13.79 -12.88 -6.90
N TYR A 160 -13.13 -11.95 -6.21
CA TYR A 160 -13.36 -10.51 -6.30
C TYR A 160 -12.03 -9.79 -6.52
N ARG A 161 -12.04 -8.74 -7.35
CA ARG A 161 -10.84 -8.03 -7.85
C ARG A 161 -9.78 -8.98 -8.45
N PRO A 162 -9.94 -9.38 -9.73
CA PRO A 162 -8.94 -10.19 -10.43
C PRO A 162 -7.58 -9.49 -10.44
N MET A 163 -6.51 -10.26 -10.24
CA MET A 163 -5.14 -9.75 -10.34
C MET A 163 -4.56 -10.04 -11.73
N GLU A 164 -3.54 -9.28 -12.13
CA GLU A 164 -2.85 -9.49 -13.42
C GLU A 164 -2.12 -10.85 -13.48
N GLY A 165 -1.62 -11.32 -12.34
CA GLY A 165 -0.91 -12.59 -12.23
C GLY A 165 -1.80 -13.81 -12.45
N LYS A 166 -1.29 -14.80 -13.20
CA LYS A 166 -1.94 -16.10 -13.40
C LYS A 166 -1.04 -17.23 -12.97
N VAL A 167 -1.63 -18.37 -12.62
CA VAL A 167 -0.90 -19.52 -12.08
C VAL A 167 -1.25 -20.80 -12.82
N SER A 168 -0.29 -21.72 -12.90
CA SER A 168 -0.50 -23.06 -13.46
C SER A 168 -0.02 -24.12 -12.45
N TYR A 169 -0.76 -25.21 -12.32
CA TYR A 169 -0.51 -26.30 -11.39
C TYR A 169 -0.30 -27.60 -12.16
N ALA A 170 0.74 -28.35 -11.80
CA ALA A 170 0.99 -29.71 -12.30
C ALA A 170 1.26 -30.65 -11.10
N ILE A 171 0.20 -31.03 -10.38
CA ILE A 171 0.33 -31.77 -9.12
C ILE A 171 0.37 -33.28 -9.38
N GLY A 172 1.57 -33.86 -9.27
CA GLY A 172 1.79 -35.30 -9.41
C GLY A 172 1.58 -35.81 -10.84
N SER A 173 1.51 -37.15 -10.99
CA SER A 173 1.31 -37.79 -12.30
C SER A 173 -0.15 -37.85 -12.75
N ASP A 174 -1.08 -37.42 -11.90
CA ASP A 174 -2.52 -37.38 -12.19
C ASP A 174 -2.84 -36.07 -12.93
N THR A 175 -3.03 -36.16 -14.24
CA THR A 175 -3.30 -35.01 -15.10
C THR A 175 -4.64 -34.35 -14.78
N SER A 176 -5.56 -35.00 -14.06
CA SER A 176 -6.80 -34.37 -13.59
C SER A 176 -6.57 -33.31 -12.51
N LYS A 177 -5.39 -33.31 -11.89
CA LYS A 177 -4.95 -32.29 -10.93
C LYS A 177 -4.05 -31.24 -11.56
N HIS A 178 -3.97 -31.21 -12.89
CA HIS A 178 -3.25 -30.19 -13.63
C HIS A 178 -4.23 -29.10 -14.06
N ALA A 179 -3.83 -27.84 -13.90
CA ALA A 179 -4.65 -26.69 -14.24
C ALA A 179 -3.76 -25.59 -14.78
N ASP A 180 -3.98 -25.16 -16.01
CA ASP A 180 -3.15 -24.15 -16.68
C ASP A 180 -3.84 -22.79 -16.72
N ASN A 181 -3.05 -21.71 -16.64
CA ASN A 181 -3.49 -20.34 -16.87
C ASN A 181 -4.68 -19.89 -16.01
N VAL A 182 -4.71 -20.33 -14.75
CA VAL A 182 -5.78 -20.07 -13.80
C VAL A 182 -5.70 -18.61 -13.33
N ASN A 183 -6.81 -17.89 -13.41
CA ASN A 183 -6.92 -16.52 -12.91
C ASN A 183 -6.73 -16.47 -11.39
N THR A 184 -6.14 -15.38 -10.91
CA THR A 184 -6.01 -15.15 -9.47
C THR A 184 -6.81 -13.93 -9.04
N TYR A 185 -7.18 -13.90 -7.77
CA TYR A 185 -8.05 -12.88 -7.20
C TYR A 185 -7.43 -12.33 -5.92
N GLU A 186 -7.56 -11.02 -5.74
CA GLU A 186 -7.13 -10.34 -4.52
C GLU A 186 -8.01 -10.75 -3.32
N ARG A 187 -9.31 -10.93 -3.56
CA ARG A 187 -10.29 -11.22 -2.52
C ARG A 187 -11.20 -12.37 -2.90
N VAL A 188 -11.81 -12.99 -1.88
CA VAL A 188 -12.91 -13.94 -2.04
C VAL A 188 -14.12 -13.41 -1.26
N ASN A 189 -15.26 -13.29 -1.92
CA ASN A 189 -16.53 -12.89 -1.32
C ASN A 189 -17.35 -14.14 -0.96
N LEU A 190 -17.80 -14.23 0.29
CA LEU A 190 -18.66 -15.30 0.78
C LEU A 190 -20.15 -14.90 0.78
N GLY A 191 -20.48 -13.67 0.42
CA GLY A 191 -21.84 -13.14 0.45
C GLY A 191 -22.33 -12.89 1.88
N ASP A 192 -23.65 -12.79 2.02
CA ASP A 192 -24.30 -12.49 3.30
C ASP A 192 -24.42 -13.77 4.12
N MET A 193 -23.34 -14.13 4.79
CA MET A 193 -23.26 -15.35 5.60
C MET A 193 -24.15 -15.27 6.83
N TYR A 194 -24.51 -14.07 7.28
CA TYR A 194 -25.58 -13.81 8.23
C TYR A 194 -26.60 -12.85 7.61
N PRO A 195 -27.87 -12.84 8.07
CA PRO A 195 -28.84 -11.83 7.67
C PRO A 195 -28.25 -10.41 7.69
N GLY A 196 -28.07 -9.84 6.49
CA GLY A 196 -27.49 -8.51 6.27
C GLY A 196 -26.03 -8.35 6.68
N VAL A 197 -25.23 -9.41 6.76
CA VAL A 197 -23.79 -9.31 7.04
C VAL A 197 -22.99 -9.98 5.93
N ASN A 198 -22.42 -9.15 5.06
CA ASN A 198 -21.52 -9.59 3.99
C ASN A 198 -20.13 -9.91 4.56
N VAL A 199 -19.50 -10.97 4.03
CA VAL A 199 -18.16 -11.40 4.47
C VAL A 199 -17.21 -11.51 3.28
N GLN A 200 -16.11 -10.76 3.34
CA GLN A 200 -15.02 -10.83 2.35
C GLN A 200 -13.71 -11.27 3.01
N LEU A 201 -12.87 -11.95 2.24
CA LEU A 201 -11.59 -12.48 2.67
C LEU A 201 -10.45 -11.85 1.87
N ARG A 202 -9.33 -11.58 2.55
CA ARG A 202 -8.07 -11.13 1.96
C ARG A 202 -6.91 -11.88 2.61
N ALA A 203 -5.90 -12.29 1.84
CA ALA A 203 -4.73 -13.01 2.36
C ALA A 203 -3.44 -12.22 2.14
N THR A 204 -2.64 -12.08 3.20
CA THR A 204 -1.39 -11.31 3.22
C THR A 204 -0.34 -12.06 4.02
N GLY A 205 0.74 -12.49 3.37
CA GLY A 205 1.90 -13.05 4.03
C GLY A 205 1.59 -14.27 4.88
N ASN A 206 1.49 -14.10 6.21
CA ASN A 206 1.11 -15.13 7.18
C ASN A 206 -0.37 -15.08 7.61
N ASN A 207 -1.10 -14.03 7.23
CA ASN A 207 -2.40 -13.65 7.79
C ASN A 207 -3.52 -13.74 6.74
N VAL A 208 -4.75 -13.85 7.25
CA VAL A 208 -5.99 -13.78 6.46
C VAL A 208 -6.98 -12.89 7.20
N GLU A 209 -7.35 -11.79 6.55
CA GLU A 209 -8.30 -10.81 7.04
C GLU A 209 -9.72 -11.22 6.64
N LYS A 210 -10.67 -11.05 7.58
CA LYS A 210 -12.11 -11.08 7.28
C LYS A 210 -12.68 -9.70 7.49
N ILE A 211 -13.38 -9.22 6.47
CA ILE A 211 -14.07 -7.94 6.50
C ILE A 211 -15.55 -8.25 6.63
N PHE A 212 -16.18 -7.73 7.68
CA PHE A 212 -17.62 -7.88 7.90
C PHE A 212 -18.31 -6.54 7.60
N THR A 213 -19.24 -6.54 6.66
CA THR A 213 -20.09 -5.37 6.37
C THR A 213 -21.51 -5.68 6.83
N VAL A 214 -21.92 -5.05 7.92
CA VAL A 214 -23.25 -5.17 8.52
C VAL A 214 -24.14 -4.09 7.92
N ALA A 215 -25.19 -4.50 7.21
CA ALA A 215 -26.17 -3.61 6.61
C ALA A 215 -26.97 -2.85 7.67
N PRO A 216 -27.55 -1.68 7.33
CA PRO A 216 -28.43 -0.93 8.21
C PRO A 216 -29.45 -1.80 8.93
N LYS A 217 -29.63 -1.55 10.22
CA LYS A 217 -30.61 -2.15 11.14
C LYS A 217 -30.38 -3.64 11.43
N HIS A 218 -29.34 -4.26 10.89
CA HIS A 218 -29.00 -5.65 11.18
C HIS A 218 -28.12 -5.76 12.44
N ASP A 219 -28.25 -6.88 13.15
CA ASP A 219 -27.58 -7.07 14.44
C ASP A 219 -26.19 -7.70 14.24
N PRO A 220 -25.07 -7.00 14.55
CA PRO A 220 -23.73 -7.57 14.48
C PRO A 220 -23.47 -8.68 15.49
N LYS A 221 -24.28 -8.81 16.57
CA LYS A 221 -24.12 -9.87 17.58
C LYS A 221 -24.36 -11.27 17.03
N GLN A 222 -24.93 -11.38 15.82
CA GLN A 222 -25.09 -12.66 15.15
C GLN A 222 -23.76 -13.23 14.63
N ILE A 223 -22.72 -12.40 14.51
CA ILE A 223 -21.40 -12.83 14.01
C ILE A 223 -20.73 -13.69 15.08
N SER A 224 -20.59 -14.98 14.77
CA SER A 224 -19.93 -15.96 15.63
C SER A 224 -19.16 -16.95 14.78
N ILE A 225 -17.87 -17.08 15.05
CA ILE A 225 -16.96 -17.95 14.31
C ILE A 225 -16.42 -19.00 15.29
N ALA A 226 -16.59 -20.28 14.94
CA ALA A 226 -15.97 -21.39 15.64
C ALA A 226 -14.58 -21.63 15.08
N LEU A 227 -13.56 -21.65 15.94
CA LEU A 227 -12.19 -21.95 15.56
C LEU A 227 -11.82 -23.35 16.07
N ARG A 228 -12.01 -24.35 15.20
CA ARG A 228 -11.70 -25.75 15.49
C ARG A 228 -10.22 -26.02 15.27
N GLY A 229 -9.68 -26.93 16.10
CA GLY A 229 -8.27 -27.28 16.10
C GLY A 229 -7.42 -26.38 17.00
N ALA A 230 -7.96 -25.27 17.53
CA ALA A 230 -7.30 -24.57 18.63
C ALA A 230 -7.52 -25.35 19.94
N GLU A 231 -6.49 -25.44 20.76
CA GLU A 231 -6.58 -26.00 22.11
C GLU A 231 -7.33 -25.03 23.04
N LYS A 232 -7.10 -23.72 22.87
CA LYS A 232 -7.85 -22.64 23.52
C LYS A 232 -7.75 -21.34 22.71
N LEU A 233 -8.75 -20.48 22.88
CA LEU A 233 -8.70 -19.09 22.42
C LEU A 233 -8.40 -18.12 23.56
N GLU A 234 -7.64 -17.09 23.28
CA GLU A 234 -7.29 -16.03 24.22
C GLU A 234 -7.35 -14.67 23.56
N ILE A 235 -7.71 -13.64 24.32
CA ILE A 235 -7.60 -12.26 23.87
C ILE A 235 -6.38 -11.69 24.58
N SER A 236 -5.40 -11.20 23.82
CA SER A 236 -4.18 -10.60 24.39
C SER A 236 -4.50 -9.25 25.05
N SER A 237 -3.56 -8.73 25.85
CA SER A 237 -3.65 -7.36 26.38
C SER A 237 -3.75 -6.28 25.30
N GLN A 238 -3.38 -6.61 24.07
CA GLN A 238 -3.40 -5.75 22.87
C GLN A 238 -4.70 -5.93 22.06
N GLY A 239 -5.65 -6.74 22.53
CA GLY A 239 -6.93 -6.98 21.85
C GLY A 239 -6.87 -7.98 20.68
N GLU A 240 -5.74 -8.66 20.48
CA GLU A 240 -5.58 -9.70 19.44
C GLU A 240 -6.25 -11.01 19.88
N LEU A 241 -6.76 -11.79 18.93
CA LEU A 241 -7.23 -13.15 19.19
C LEU A 241 -6.07 -14.12 19.01
N ILE A 242 -5.73 -14.87 20.04
CA ILE A 242 -4.67 -15.87 20.06
C ILE A 242 -5.28 -17.27 20.08
N ALA A 243 -5.04 -18.05 19.03
CA ALA A 243 -5.36 -19.46 18.92
C ALA A 243 -4.16 -20.29 19.34
N HIS A 244 -4.24 -20.96 20.49
CA HIS A 244 -3.19 -21.84 20.96
C HIS A 244 -3.28 -23.19 20.24
N THR A 245 -2.16 -23.68 19.72
CA THR A 245 -2.07 -24.98 19.04
C THR A 245 -0.88 -25.78 19.54
N GLY A 246 -0.88 -27.09 19.36
CA GLY A 246 0.27 -27.93 19.66
C GLY A 246 1.53 -27.55 18.86
N ASN A 247 1.35 -26.82 17.75
CA ASN A 247 2.43 -26.30 16.91
C ASN A 247 2.86 -24.86 17.24
N GLY A 248 2.28 -24.23 18.25
CA GLY A 248 2.54 -22.84 18.66
C GLY A 248 1.31 -21.93 18.49
N PRO A 249 1.30 -20.72 19.09
CA PRO A 249 0.17 -19.81 18.97
C PRO A 249 0.06 -19.23 17.54
N VAL A 250 -1.17 -19.03 17.09
CA VAL A 250 -1.53 -18.27 15.88
C VAL A 250 -2.31 -17.04 16.32
N ALA A 251 -1.84 -15.84 15.94
CA ALA A 251 -2.45 -14.57 16.34
C ALA A 251 -3.26 -13.95 15.18
N PHE A 252 -4.43 -13.40 15.50
CA PHE A 252 -5.24 -12.58 14.61
C PHE A 252 -5.26 -11.13 15.15
N THR A 253 -5.10 -10.16 14.27
CA THR A 253 -5.05 -8.73 14.61
C THR A 253 -6.34 -8.28 15.33
N ALA A 254 -6.20 -7.31 16.24
CA ALA A 254 -7.34 -6.68 16.91
C ALA A 254 -8.31 -6.08 15.88
N PRO A 255 -9.64 -6.18 16.10
CA PRO A 255 -10.62 -5.65 15.17
C PRO A 255 -10.73 -4.13 15.31
N ILE A 256 -11.06 -3.46 14.22
CA ILE A 256 -11.53 -2.06 14.22
C ILE A 256 -12.92 -2.06 13.57
N ALA A 257 -13.77 -1.14 14.00
CA ALA A 257 -15.08 -0.96 13.40
C ALA A 257 -15.37 0.52 13.17
N PHE A 258 -16.11 0.82 12.12
CA PHE A 258 -16.53 2.18 11.77
C PHE A 258 -17.83 2.14 10.95
N GLN A 259 -18.55 3.25 10.97
CA GLN A 259 -19.66 3.51 10.06
C GLN A 259 -19.19 4.50 9.01
N GLU A 260 -19.57 4.26 7.77
CA GLU A 260 -19.27 5.18 6.67
C GLU A 260 -20.58 5.85 6.25
N THR A 261 -20.59 7.18 6.23
CA THR A 261 -21.72 7.96 5.73
C THR A 261 -21.77 7.88 4.20
N ALA A 262 -22.88 8.29 3.58
CA ALA A 262 -22.97 8.41 2.12
C ALA A 262 -21.97 9.42 1.50
N SER A 263 -21.26 10.15 2.37
CA SER A 263 -20.19 11.10 2.08
C SER A 263 -18.80 10.56 2.45
N GLY A 264 -18.64 9.25 2.66
CA GLY A 264 -17.34 8.61 2.91
C GLY A 264 -16.71 8.86 4.28
N GLU A 265 -17.26 9.78 5.08
CA GLU A 265 -16.78 10.07 6.43
C GLU A 265 -16.93 8.83 7.33
N ARG A 266 -15.85 8.47 8.03
CA ARG A 266 -15.82 7.31 8.92
C ARG A 266 -16.04 7.72 10.37
N THR A 267 -17.15 7.29 10.96
CA THR A 267 -17.39 7.39 12.41
C THR A 267 -16.87 6.12 13.08
N PRO A 268 -15.81 6.18 13.90
CA PRO A 268 -15.30 4.99 14.57
C PRO A 268 -16.32 4.41 15.55
N VAL A 269 -16.36 3.09 15.63
CA VAL A 269 -17.19 2.32 16.57
C VAL A 269 -16.27 1.43 17.38
N THR A 270 -16.27 1.59 18.71
CA THR A 270 -15.48 0.73 19.60
C THR A 270 -15.82 -0.73 19.32
N VAL A 271 -14.80 -1.57 19.11
CA VAL A 271 -14.98 -3.01 18.90
C VAL A 271 -13.88 -3.79 19.62
N ASN A 272 -14.22 -4.96 20.15
CA ASN A 272 -13.26 -5.93 20.68
C ASN A 272 -13.69 -7.34 20.28
N TYR A 273 -12.74 -8.28 20.21
CA TYR A 273 -13.10 -9.69 20.20
C TYR A 273 -13.85 -10.06 21.48
N ALA A 274 -14.79 -10.99 21.35
CA ALA A 274 -15.48 -11.59 22.47
C ALA A 274 -15.46 -13.10 22.32
N LEU A 275 -15.02 -13.81 23.36
CA LEU A 275 -15.00 -15.27 23.38
C LEU A 275 -16.31 -15.80 23.96
N ASP A 276 -16.74 -16.97 23.51
CA ASP A 276 -17.77 -17.73 24.21
C ASP A 276 -17.24 -18.35 25.52
N ALA A 277 -18.14 -18.83 26.37
CA ALA A 277 -17.79 -19.37 27.70
C ALA A 277 -16.76 -20.51 27.62
N ASP A 278 -16.84 -21.32 26.56
CA ASP A 278 -15.95 -22.46 26.32
C ASP A 278 -14.63 -22.07 25.64
N ARG A 279 -14.48 -20.80 25.22
CA ARG A 279 -13.31 -20.25 24.52
C ARG A 279 -12.95 -21.02 23.26
N GLN A 280 -13.98 -21.41 22.49
CA GLN A 280 -13.88 -22.13 21.22
C GLN A 280 -14.55 -21.38 20.07
N ARG A 281 -15.35 -20.36 20.38
CA ARG A 281 -15.90 -19.41 19.42
C ARG A 281 -15.50 -18.00 19.78
N TYR A 282 -15.42 -17.16 18.76
CA TYR A 282 -15.25 -15.74 18.93
C TYR A 282 -16.28 -14.97 18.11
N GLY A 283 -16.56 -13.75 18.56
CA GLY A 283 -17.39 -12.75 17.88
C GLY A 283 -16.91 -11.36 18.28
N PHE A 284 -17.81 -10.38 18.27
CA PHE A 284 -17.47 -8.99 18.56
C PHE A 284 -18.36 -8.37 19.64
N THR A 285 -17.76 -7.62 20.56
CA THR A 285 -18.47 -6.63 21.37
C THR A 285 -18.29 -5.27 20.76
N LEU A 286 -19.38 -4.53 20.59
CA LEU A 286 -19.40 -3.20 19.97
C LEU A 286 -19.89 -2.14 20.96
N GLY A 287 -19.34 -0.93 20.83
CA GLY A 287 -19.87 0.27 21.47
C GLY A 287 -21.18 0.75 20.82
N SER A 288 -21.66 1.92 21.24
CA SER A 288 -22.83 2.57 20.62
C SER A 288 -22.51 3.00 19.18
N TYR A 289 -23.46 2.84 18.27
CA TYR A 289 -23.37 3.28 16.88
C TYR A 289 -24.77 3.52 16.30
N ASP A 290 -24.88 4.27 15.20
CA ASP A 290 -26.14 4.53 14.52
C ASP A 290 -26.58 3.31 13.68
N ARG A 291 -27.57 2.57 14.18
CA ARG A 291 -28.11 1.40 13.47
C ARG A 291 -28.80 1.73 12.15
N SER A 292 -28.99 2.99 11.78
CA SER A 292 -29.51 3.37 10.47
C SER A 292 -28.45 3.31 9.35
N GLN A 293 -27.18 3.21 9.71
CA GLN A 293 -26.04 3.17 8.79
C GLN A 293 -25.39 1.78 8.75
N PRO A 294 -24.68 1.44 7.66
CA PRO A 294 -23.81 0.26 7.64
C PRO A 294 -22.73 0.34 8.72
N LEU A 295 -22.30 -0.80 9.23
CA LEU A 295 -21.16 -0.94 10.13
C LEU A 295 -20.15 -1.87 9.47
N ILE A 296 -18.93 -1.37 9.25
CA ILE A 296 -17.82 -2.16 8.74
C ILE A 296 -16.95 -2.54 9.93
N ILE A 297 -16.70 -3.83 10.11
CA ILE A 297 -15.70 -4.36 11.03
C ILE A 297 -14.54 -4.85 10.17
N ASP A 298 -13.47 -4.07 10.16
CA ASP A 298 -12.28 -4.25 9.34
C ASP A 298 -11.05 -4.06 10.26
N PRO A 299 -10.19 -5.06 10.41
CA PRO A 299 -9.04 -4.97 11.31
C PRO A 299 -7.86 -4.06 10.86
N LEU A 300 -7.99 -3.14 9.88
CA LEU A 300 -6.81 -2.51 9.22
C LEU A 300 -6.70 -0.96 9.14
N LEU A 301 -7.47 -0.14 9.87
CA LEU A 301 -7.18 1.32 9.96
C LEU A 301 -6.57 1.70 11.32
N GLN A 302 -5.23 1.81 11.35
CA GLN A 302 -4.38 2.15 12.48
C GLN A 302 -3.94 3.61 12.61
N SER A 303 -4.40 4.46 13.53
CA SER A 303 -3.73 5.75 13.81
C SER A 303 -3.27 5.87 15.27
N THR A 304 -2.33 6.78 15.54
CA THR A 304 -1.95 7.22 16.89
C THR A 304 -1.42 8.64 16.85
N TYR A 305 -1.65 9.40 17.93
CA TYR A 305 -0.95 10.66 18.16
C TYR A 305 0.47 10.42 18.68
N MET A 306 1.28 11.47 18.66
CA MET A 306 2.56 11.61 19.34
C MET A 306 2.75 13.08 19.71
N GLY A 307 2.39 13.44 20.94
CA GLY A 307 2.51 14.83 21.39
C GLY A 307 2.28 15.00 22.89
N GLY A 308 2.91 16.03 23.45
CA GLY A 308 2.74 16.49 24.82
C GLY A 308 1.87 17.75 24.86
N THR A 309 2.01 18.58 25.89
CA THR A 309 1.13 19.76 26.08
C THR A 309 1.44 20.96 25.17
N GLY A 310 2.57 20.94 24.48
CA GLY A 310 3.02 21.98 23.55
C GLY A 310 2.58 21.72 22.11
N SER A 311 3.42 22.12 21.15
CA SER A 311 3.25 21.82 19.74
C SER A 311 4.26 20.77 19.28
N ASP A 312 3.78 19.76 18.58
CA ASP A 312 4.54 18.59 18.14
C ASP A 312 4.34 18.35 16.64
N TYR A 313 5.43 18.27 15.89
CA TYR A 313 5.39 18.12 14.44
C TYR A 313 6.22 16.92 14.01
N ALA A 314 5.60 15.95 13.32
CA ALA A 314 6.35 14.90 12.64
C ALA A 314 6.69 15.34 11.21
N THR A 315 7.98 15.41 10.91
CA THR A 315 8.50 15.83 9.59
C THR A 315 9.03 14.64 8.80
N SER A 316 9.40 13.54 9.46
CA SER A 316 10.00 12.38 8.80
C SER A 316 9.56 11.05 9.42
N LEU A 317 9.53 10.02 8.58
CA LEU A 317 9.08 8.68 8.90
C LEU A 317 9.96 7.67 8.16
N ALA A 318 10.42 6.63 8.85
CA ALA A 318 11.01 5.46 8.19
C ALA A 318 10.54 4.16 8.85
N ILE A 319 10.56 3.09 8.06
CA ILE A 319 10.19 1.75 8.50
C ILE A 319 11.48 0.93 8.56
N HIS A 320 11.75 0.34 9.72
CA HIS A 320 12.96 -0.43 9.91
C HIS A 320 12.92 -1.70 9.04
N PRO A 321 13.91 -1.90 8.14
CA PRO A 321 13.80 -2.89 7.06
C PRO A 321 13.88 -4.35 7.52
N GLY A 322 14.26 -4.61 8.78
CA GLY A 322 14.43 -5.96 9.34
C GLY A 322 13.41 -6.38 10.40
N ASN A 323 12.59 -5.47 10.91
CA ASN A 323 11.54 -5.80 11.90
C ASN A 323 10.22 -5.05 11.70
N GLY A 324 10.16 -4.06 10.78
CA GLY A 324 8.91 -3.40 10.37
C GLY A 324 8.43 -2.35 11.34
N GLU A 325 9.22 -2.05 12.37
CA GLU A 325 8.93 -1.01 13.33
C GLU A 325 9.03 0.37 12.71
N ILE A 326 8.26 1.30 13.27
CA ILE A 326 8.03 2.60 12.69
C ILE A 326 8.82 3.64 13.49
N TYR A 327 9.69 4.38 12.81
CA TYR A 327 10.49 5.45 13.40
C TYR A 327 9.98 6.77 12.87
N LEU A 328 9.61 7.63 13.81
CA LEU A 328 9.06 8.96 13.59
C LEU A 328 10.06 9.98 14.11
N ALA A 329 10.35 11.02 13.33
CA ALA A 329 11.18 12.13 13.78
C ALA A 329 10.54 13.48 13.43
N GLY A 330 10.91 14.48 14.19
CA GLY A 330 10.28 15.77 14.14
C GLY A 330 10.84 16.75 15.17
N TYR A 331 10.05 17.73 15.54
CA TYR A 331 10.39 18.69 16.60
C TYR A 331 9.18 18.97 17.50
N THR A 332 9.48 19.43 18.70
CA THR A 332 8.52 19.57 19.78
C THR A 332 8.88 20.77 20.65
N THR A 333 7.87 21.49 21.13
CA THR A 333 8.02 22.44 22.24
C THR A 333 7.51 21.86 23.57
N SER A 334 7.08 20.60 23.56
CA SER A 334 6.48 19.89 24.68
C SER A 334 7.57 19.38 25.61
N THR A 335 7.52 19.76 26.88
CA THR A 335 8.46 19.26 27.91
C THR A 335 8.07 17.90 28.48
N ASP A 336 6.92 17.39 28.07
CA ASP A 336 6.23 16.20 28.59
C ASP A 336 5.86 15.22 27.45
N LEU A 337 6.74 15.07 26.45
CA LEU A 337 6.52 14.11 25.37
C LEU A 337 6.26 12.70 25.94
N PRO A 338 5.23 11.99 25.46
CA PRO A 338 4.89 10.68 25.95
C PRO A 338 6.06 9.68 25.89
N GLY A 339 6.31 8.99 27.01
CA GLY A 339 7.42 8.04 27.17
C GLY A 339 8.74 8.67 27.60
N LEU A 340 8.76 9.98 27.88
CA LEU A 340 9.92 10.71 28.41
C LEU A 340 9.65 11.38 29.77
N ASP A 341 8.43 11.29 30.30
CA ASP A 341 8.07 11.84 31.61
C ASP A 341 8.50 10.92 32.76
N ALA A 342 9.03 11.51 33.83
CA ALA A 342 9.51 10.79 35.02
C ALA A 342 8.40 10.05 35.80
N LEU A 343 7.13 10.31 35.48
CA LEU A 343 5.94 9.74 36.13
C LEU A 343 5.41 8.48 35.43
N SER A 344 5.85 8.19 34.20
CA SER A 344 5.46 7.00 33.44
C SER A 344 6.20 5.73 33.89
N GLY A 345 5.95 5.30 35.14
CA GLY A 345 6.02 3.93 35.66
C GLY A 345 6.88 2.84 34.97
N GLY A 346 8.06 3.16 34.45
CA GLY A 346 9.01 2.19 33.87
C GLY A 346 9.05 2.06 32.34
N VAL A 347 8.58 3.03 31.54
CA VAL A 347 8.92 3.04 30.09
C VAL A 347 10.40 3.41 29.94
N ALA A 348 11.14 2.67 29.11
CA ALA A 348 12.56 2.90 28.88
C ALA A 348 12.79 4.34 28.38
N THR A 349 13.70 5.07 29.02
CA THR A 349 14.04 6.44 28.62
C THR A 349 14.95 6.41 27.41
N GLY A 350 14.71 7.30 26.43
CA GLY A 350 15.60 7.55 25.30
C GLY A 350 17.01 7.96 25.69
N ALA A 351 17.85 8.18 24.69
CA ALA A 351 19.19 8.71 24.90
C ALA A 351 19.20 10.13 25.53
N GLN A 352 18.12 10.89 25.37
CA GLN A 352 17.87 12.16 26.06
C GLN A 352 16.42 12.21 26.51
N ASN A 353 16.23 12.47 27.80
CA ASN A 353 14.92 12.45 28.47
C ASN A 353 14.46 13.82 28.97
N THR A 354 15.24 14.88 28.72
CA THR A 354 14.90 16.25 29.09
C THR A 354 14.90 17.15 27.87
N HIS A 355 13.81 17.88 27.70
CA HIS A 355 13.71 19.00 26.78
C HIS A 355 14.64 20.13 27.25
N SER A 356 15.46 20.65 26.35
CA SER A 356 16.38 21.76 26.59
C SER A 356 16.07 22.86 25.55
N GLY A 357 16.02 24.12 25.95
CA GLY A 357 15.77 25.21 25.00
C GLY A 357 14.31 25.45 24.61
N GLY A 358 14.11 26.01 23.40
CA GLY A 358 12.83 26.54 22.93
C GLY A 358 12.01 25.55 22.08
N ALA A 359 12.70 24.67 21.36
CA ALA A 359 12.12 23.50 20.69
C ALA A 359 13.24 22.48 20.49
N ASP A 360 12.99 21.23 20.83
CA ASP A 360 13.94 20.13 20.59
C ASP A 360 13.47 19.26 19.43
N ALA A 361 14.43 18.69 18.69
CA ALA A 361 14.10 17.59 17.81
C ALA A 361 13.70 16.38 18.66
N PHE A 362 12.92 15.45 18.10
CA PHE A 362 12.62 14.19 18.76
C PHE A 362 12.65 13.02 17.79
N VAL A 363 12.79 11.82 18.36
CA VAL A 363 12.62 10.56 17.65
C VAL A 363 11.85 9.56 18.49
N THR A 364 10.88 8.91 17.88
CA THR A 364 10.03 7.90 18.51
C THR A 364 9.95 6.64 17.67
N ARG A 365 9.98 5.49 18.33
CA ARG A 365 9.86 4.16 17.76
C ARG A 365 8.56 3.53 18.21
N PHE A 366 7.74 3.08 17.27
CA PHE A 366 6.50 2.34 17.48
C PHE A 366 6.62 0.90 16.96
N ASN A 367 5.77 0.01 17.48
CA ASN A 367 5.53 -1.25 16.81
C ASN A 367 4.82 -1.04 15.45
N ALA A 368 4.90 -2.02 14.56
CA ALA A 368 4.32 -1.92 13.21
C ALA A 368 2.80 -1.65 13.23
N SER A 369 2.10 -2.12 14.26
CA SER A 369 0.66 -1.90 14.41
C SER A 369 0.27 -0.54 14.99
N LEU A 370 1.24 0.31 15.38
CA LEU A 370 1.02 1.61 16.03
C LEU A 370 0.27 1.57 17.38
N THR A 371 0.11 0.38 17.96
CA THR A 371 -0.58 0.18 19.25
C THR A 371 0.33 0.37 20.46
N GLN A 372 1.65 0.35 20.25
CA GLN A 372 2.63 0.53 21.31
C GLN A 372 3.76 1.45 20.86
N ARG A 373 4.04 2.44 21.71
CA ARG A 373 5.27 3.21 21.68
C ARG A 373 6.34 2.42 22.39
N LEU A 374 7.40 2.08 21.68
CA LEU A 374 8.50 1.26 22.18
C LEU A 374 9.60 2.10 22.82
N GLN A 375 9.87 3.28 22.26
CA GLN A 375 10.90 4.20 22.76
C GLN A 375 10.67 5.62 22.23
N SER A 376 11.03 6.64 23.00
CA SER A 376 11.14 8.03 22.56
C SER A 376 12.45 8.63 23.05
N SER A 377 12.97 9.66 22.37
CA SER A 377 14.10 10.49 22.82
C SER A 377 13.93 11.91 22.30
N TYR A 378 14.23 12.91 23.13
CA TYR A 378 14.56 14.24 22.64
C TYR A 378 15.93 14.24 21.94
N LEU A 379 16.23 15.30 21.21
CA LEU A 379 17.50 15.60 20.58
C LEU A 379 17.64 17.12 20.44
N GLY A 380 18.47 17.72 21.28
CA GLY A 380 18.76 19.15 21.17
C GLY A 380 19.47 19.70 22.40
N GLY A 381 19.79 21.00 22.33
CA GLY A 381 20.59 21.75 23.28
C GLY A 381 19.84 22.94 23.86
N VAL A 382 20.51 24.04 24.20
CA VAL A 382 19.84 25.21 24.82
C VAL A 382 18.98 26.05 23.87
N GLY A 383 19.04 25.78 22.58
CA GLY A 383 18.42 26.57 21.52
C GLY A 383 17.18 25.94 20.89
N VAL A 384 17.06 26.08 19.57
CA VAL A 384 16.05 25.47 18.70
C VAL A 384 16.74 24.42 17.84
N ASP A 385 16.20 23.20 17.91
CA ASP A 385 16.67 22.02 17.20
C ASP A 385 15.50 21.40 16.44
N ILE A 386 15.61 21.24 15.12
CA ILE A 386 14.54 20.71 14.28
C ILE A 386 15.08 19.56 13.44
N ALA A 387 14.48 18.37 13.56
CA ALA A 387 14.71 17.28 12.61
C ALA A 387 13.83 17.46 11.37
N TYR A 388 14.43 17.35 10.18
CA TYR A 388 13.72 17.37 8.90
C TYR A 388 13.70 16.01 8.21
N ALA A 389 14.73 15.17 8.42
CA ALA A 389 14.83 13.89 7.75
C ALA A 389 15.41 12.79 8.64
N LEU A 390 14.95 11.56 8.42
CA LEU A 390 15.40 10.36 9.09
C LEU A 390 15.68 9.24 8.08
N ALA A 391 16.79 8.52 8.26
CA ALA A 391 17.09 7.29 7.54
C ALA A 391 17.59 6.19 8.49
N ILE A 392 17.29 4.94 8.15
CA ILE A 392 17.70 3.76 8.92
C ILE A 392 18.74 2.99 8.12
N HIS A 393 19.90 2.73 8.73
CA HIS A 393 20.96 1.99 8.08
C HIS A 393 20.53 0.54 7.87
N PRO A 394 20.56 0.02 6.62
CA PRO A 394 19.92 -1.26 6.30
C PRO A 394 20.60 -2.47 6.95
N ALA A 395 21.89 -2.38 7.28
CA ALA A 395 22.63 -3.47 7.95
C ALA A 395 22.52 -3.42 9.48
N SER A 396 22.97 -2.33 10.12
CA SER A 396 22.99 -2.19 11.59
C SER A 396 21.66 -1.83 12.23
N GLY A 397 20.72 -1.23 11.49
CA GLY A 397 19.49 -0.69 12.03
C GLY A 397 19.65 0.67 12.73
N ASP A 398 20.85 1.25 12.71
CA ASP A 398 21.10 2.57 13.31
C ASP A 398 20.30 3.66 12.61
N VAL A 399 19.90 4.66 13.40
CA VAL A 399 18.99 5.73 12.96
C VAL A 399 19.76 7.01 12.80
N TYR A 400 19.71 7.61 11.61
CA TYR A 400 20.38 8.86 11.27
C TYR A 400 19.33 9.94 11.13
N ILE A 401 19.49 11.01 11.89
CA ILE A 401 18.58 12.16 11.92
C ILE A 401 19.35 13.38 11.46
N VAL A 402 18.77 14.10 10.49
CA VAL A 402 19.32 15.33 9.94
C VAL A 402 18.34 16.47 10.16
N GLY A 403 18.90 17.64 10.43
CA GLY A 403 18.11 18.80 10.75
C GLY A 403 18.90 20.11 10.76
N VAL A 404 18.34 21.09 11.45
CA VAL A 404 18.95 22.39 11.71
C VAL A 404 18.98 22.65 13.21
N THR A 405 20.02 23.35 13.67
CA THR A 405 20.23 23.70 15.07
C THR A 405 20.78 25.11 15.19
N ASP A 406 20.31 25.90 16.16
CA ASP A 406 21.06 27.07 16.65
C ASP A 406 21.83 26.79 17.97
N SER A 407 21.60 25.63 18.58
CA SER A 407 22.25 25.14 19.81
C SER A 407 23.74 24.90 19.64
N VAL A 408 24.55 25.55 20.48
CA VAL A 408 26.02 25.37 20.49
C VAL A 408 26.47 24.09 21.19
N ASP A 409 25.56 23.42 21.87
CA ASP A 409 25.79 22.36 22.84
C ASP A 409 24.99 21.09 22.51
N LEU A 410 24.75 20.82 21.21
CA LEU A 410 24.19 19.54 20.77
C LEU A 410 24.90 18.40 21.52
N PRO A 411 24.17 17.62 22.34
CA PRO A 411 24.82 16.88 23.40
C PRO A 411 25.81 15.87 22.82
N SER A 412 27.08 15.98 23.20
CA SER A 412 28.13 15.10 22.69
C SER A 412 28.03 13.70 23.29
N VAL A 413 28.66 12.70 22.67
CA VAL A 413 28.68 11.33 23.19
C VAL A 413 29.90 11.15 24.07
N VAL A 414 29.72 10.83 25.36
CA VAL A 414 30.81 10.32 26.20
C VAL A 414 30.87 8.82 25.97
N ILE A 415 31.94 8.32 25.34
CA ILE A 415 32.16 6.88 25.21
C ILE A 415 32.81 6.32 26.48
N ASP A 416 32.67 5.01 26.74
CA ASP A 416 33.12 4.31 27.97
C ASP A 416 34.59 4.53 28.37
N SER A 417 35.42 5.09 27.48
CA SER A 417 36.80 5.50 27.76
C SER A 417 36.94 6.87 28.44
N GLY A 418 35.83 7.59 28.69
CA GLY A 418 35.82 8.95 29.21
C GLY A 418 36.20 10.02 28.17
N ALA A 419 36.49 9.62 26.93
CA ALA A 419 36.67 10.55 25.81
C ALA A 419 35.33 11.03 25.27
N ILE A 420 35.26 12.30 24.87
CA ILE A 420 34.11 12.85 24.14
C ILE A 420 34.29 12.45 22.67
N ALA A 421 33.43 11.58 22.16
CA ALA A 421 33.35 11.31 20.74
C ALA A 421 32.74 12.55 20.06
N THR A 422 33.54 13.19 19.22
CA THR A 422 33.11 14.33 18.41
C THR A 422 32.89 13.87 16.98
N GLY A 423 31.82 14.33 16.33
CA GLY A 423 31.60 14.15 14.91
C GLY A 423 32.63 14.87 14.04
N ALA A 424 32.47 14.76 12.73
CA ALA A 424 33.33 15.37 11.73
C ALA A 424 33.46 16.90 11.84
N GLN A 425 32.48 17.58 12.45
CA GLN A 425 32.57 18.97 12.92
C GLN A 425 32.05 19.04 14.35
N SER A 426 32.94 19.34 15.28
CA SER A 426 32.69 19.30 16.72
C SER A 426 32.21 20.63 17.31
N VAL A 427 32.32 21.72 16.56
CA VAL A 427 31.96 23.07 16.99
C VAL A 427 31.02 23.68 15.96
N LYS A 428 29.92 24.22 16.45
CA LYS A 428 28.96 24.97 15.66
C LYS A 428 29.54 26.32 15.22
N SER A 429 29.24 26.71 14.00
CA SER A 429 29.57 28.02 13.46
C SER A 429 28.52 29.08 13.87
N LEU A 430 28.60 30.29 13.29
CA LEU A 430 27.65 31.37 13.55
C LEU A 430 26.34 31.12 12.79
N GLY A 431 25.18 31.44 13.39
CA GLY A 431 23.89 31.30 12.72
C GLY A 431 23.21 29.97 13.01
N TYR A 432 22.42 29.45 12.06
CA TYR A 432 21.83 28.11 12.13
C TYR A 432 22.73 27.16 11.34
N ASP A 433 23.15 26.05 11.93
CA ASP A 433 23.94 25.02 11.25
C ASP A 433 23.07 23.81 10.98
N ALA A 434 23.36 23.07 9.91
CA ALA A 434 22.80 21.73 9.78
C ALA A 434 23.45 20.81 10.82
N PHE A 435 22.73 19.77 11.23
CA PHE A 435 23.32 18.71 12.05
C PHE A 435 22.98 17.32 11.51
N ILE A 436 23.79 16.35 11.91
CA ILE A 436 23.46 14.93 11.79
C ILE A 436 23.77 14.19 13.10
N THR A 437 22.82 13.37 13.53
CA THR A 437 22.97 12.51 14.71
C THR A 437 22.67 11.06 14.36
N ARG A 438 23.52 10.14 14.82
CA ARG A 438 23.36 8.69 14.73
C ARG A 438 22.96 8.12 16.08
N PHE A 439 21.82 7.44 16.16
CA PHE A 439 21.37 6.64 17.29
C PHE A 439 21.53 5.15 17.00
N ASN A 440 21.64 4.35 18.07
CA ASN A 440 21.45 2.91 17.93
C ASN A 440 19.98 2.60 17.55
N ALA A 441 19.74 1.42 16.98
CA ALA A 441 18.40 1.01 16.57
C ALA A 441 17.35 1.08 17.71
N ALA A 442 17.77 0.86 18.95
CA ALA A 442 16.90 0.90 20.12
C ALA A 442 16.54 2.32 20.59
N LEU A 443 17.16 3.38 20.05
CA LEU A 443 17.08 4.78 20.49
C LEU A 443 17.46 5.01 21.97
N THR A 444 18.19 4.08 22.58
CA THR A 444 18.67 4.18 23.97
C THR A 444 20.02 4.89 24.07
N GLN A 445 20.77 4.95 22.97
CA GLN A 445 22.08 5.57 22.92
C GLN A 445 22.22 6.42 21.67
N ARG A 446 22.68 7.65 21.88
CA ARG A 446 23.26 8.47 20.83
C ARG A 446 24.70 8.01 20.62
N LEU A 447 25.02 7.58 19.41
CA LEU A 447 26.32 7.00 19.05
C LEU A 447 27.29 8.06 18.53
N GLN A 448 26.79 9.06 17.82
CA GLN A 448 27.59 10.19 17.32
C GLN A 448 26.70 11.37 16.90
N SER A 449 27.22 12.59 17.00
CA SER A 449 26.62 13.80 16.39
C SER A 449 27.70 14.68 15.75
N SER A 450 27.34 15.34 14.65
CA SER A 450 28.20 16.32 13.96
C SER A 450 27.37 17.51 13.54
N PHE A 451 27.94 18.71 13.67
CA PHE A 451 27.47 19.87 12.92
C PHE A 451 27.85 19.75 11.44
N LEU A 452 27.22 20.57 10.60
CA LEU A 452 27.55 20.78 9.20
C LEU A 452 27.15 22.21 8.84
N GLY A 453 28.12 23.12 8.83
CA GLY A 453 27.84 24.52 8.51
C GLY A 453 29.10 25.39 8.45
N GLY A 454 28.95 26.56 7.83
CA GLY A 454 29.98 27.57 7.66
C GLY A 454 29.59 28.89 8.32
N SER A 455 30.04 30.01 7.75
CA SER A 455 29.85 31.36 8.31
C SER A 455 28.41 31.92 8.24
N GLY A 456 27.53 31.26 7.50
CA GLY A 456 26.15 31.66 7.24
C GLY A 456 25.11 30.72 7.86
N ARG A 457 23.94 30.60 7.23
CA ARG A 457 22.90 29.65 7.64
C ARG A 457 22.96 28.40 6.77
N ASP A 458 22.86 27.25 7.39
CA ASP A 458 22.96 25.94 6.77
C ASP A 458 21.80 25.06 7.26
N PHE A 459 21.02 24.49 6.34
CA PHE A 459 19.85 23.68 6.67
C PHE A 459 19.97 22.30 6.04
N GLY A 460 19.96 21.25 6.85
CA GLY A 460 19.86 19.87 6.36
C GLY A 460 18.40 19.48 6.16
N GLN A 461 18.02 19.10 4.95
CA GLN A 461 16.62 18.81 4.57
C GLN A 461 16.39 17.34 4.21
N GLY A 462 17.42 16.62 3.76
CA GLY A 462 17.27 15.22 3.36
C GLY A 462 18.50 14.38 3.70
N VAL A 463 18.28 13.08 3.95
CA VAL A 463 19.34 12.11 4.22
C VAL A 463 19.10 10.80 3.45
N ALA A 464 20.16 10.23 2.89
CA ALA A 464 20.14 8.91 2.27
C ALA A 464 21.41 8.12 2.62
N ILE A 465 21.28 6.80 2.74
CA ILE A 465 22.39 5.91 3.11
C ILE A 465 22.70 5.01 1.92
N HIS A 466 23.96 5.03 1.48
CA HIS A 466 24.38 4.23 0.34
C HIS A 466 24.37 2.75 0.69
N PRO A 467 23.64 1.90 -0.07
CA PRO A 467 23.28 0.55 0.36
C PRO A 467 24.48 -0.41 0.49
N SER A 468 25.59 -0.16 -0.22
CA SER A 468 26.76 -1.04 -0.20
C SER A 468 27.94 -0.52 0.62
N SER A 469 28.14 0.79 0.71
CA SER A 469 29.23 1.37 1.51
C SER A 469 28.80 1.77 2.93
N GLY A 470 27.51 2.01 3.16
CA GLY A 470 27.01 2.57 4.42
C GLY A 470 27.24 4.07 4.57
N ASP A 471 27.88 4.72 3.58
CA ASP A 471 28.11 6.17 3.62
C ASP A 471 26.81 6.95 3.65
N VAL A 472 26.83 8.07 4.35
CA VAL A 472 25.64 8.88 4.61
C VAL A 472 25.72 10.17 3.81
N TYR A 473 24.69 10.43 3.02
CA TYR A 473 24.58 11.61 2.17
C TYR A 473 23.51 12.53 2.72
N ILE A 474 23.86 13.79 2.89
CA ILE A 474 22.97 14.85 3.37
C ILE A 474 22.79 15.88 2.27
N THR A 475 21.56 16.32 2.04
CA THR A 475 21.25 17.45 1.15
C THR A 475 20.57 18.57 1.93
N GLY A 476 20.61 19.77 1.36
CA GLY A 476 19.93 20.92 1.91
C GLY A 476 20.27 22.20 1.17
N PHE A 477 20.23 23.33 1.88
CA PHE A 477 20.65 24.62 1.34
C PHE A 477 21.52 25.39 2.34
N THR A 478 22.32 26.30 1.79
CA THR A 478 23.34 27.04 2.54
C THR A 478 23.50 28.46 2.00
N SER A 479 23.65 29.43 2.90
CA SER A 479 24.13 30.78 2.57
C SER A 479 25.66 30.92 2.76
N SER A 480 26.32 29.87 3.25
CA SER A 480 27.75 29.84 3.63
C SER A 480 28.63 29.55 2.42
N SER A 481 29.57 30.45 2.10
CA SER A 481 30.56 30.25 1.02
C SER A 481 31.75 29.37 1.44
N ASP A 482 31.80 28.99 2.70
CA ASP A 482 32.88 28.30 3.39
C ASP A 482 32.38 26.99 4.02
N LEU A 483 31.47 26.28 3.35
CA LEU A 483 31.09 24.94 3.80
C LEU A 483 32.37 24.09 3.94
N PRO A 484 32.54 23.41 5.06
CA PRO A 484 33.74 22.62 5.30
C PRO A 484 34.02 21.63 4.15
N SER A 485 35.14 21.76 3.44
CA SER A 485 35.56 20.85 2.36
C SER A 485 36.30 19.62 2.92
N THR A 486 36.65 18.64 2.08
CA THR A 486 37.24 17.36 2.51
C THR A 486 38.47 17.52 3.41
N THR A 487 38.55 16.71 4.47
CA THR A 487 39.81 16.46 5.18
C THR A 487 40.37 15.13 4.69
N THR A 488 41.32 15.15 3.76
CA THR A 488 42.19 13.98 3.59
C THR A 488 43.36 14.11 4.54
N ALA A 489 43.75 13.01 5.21
CA ALA A 489 44.94 12.93 6.06
C ALA A 489 46.27 13.23 5.31
N THR A 490 46.21 13.49 4.00
CA THR A 490 47.35 13.82 3.12
C THR A 490 47.26 15.21 2.48
N GLY A 491 46.38 16.10 2.95
CA GLY A 491 46.46 17.54 2.66
C GLY A 491 46.14 17.97 1.23
N GLY A 492 45.44 17.14 0.44
CA GLY A 492 44.88 17.52 -0.85
C GLY A 492 43.38 17.74 -0.75
N LEU A 493 42.90 18.97 -1.02
CA LEU A 493 41.49 19.24 -1.26
C LEU A 493 41.13 18.67 -2.63
N THR A 494 40.19 17.73 -2.70
CA THR A 494 39.51 17.42 -3.97
C THR A 494 38.19 18.16 -3.98
N ASP A 495 38.09 19.16 -4.86
CA ASP A 495 36.88 19.93 -5.09
C ASP A 495 35.68 19.02 -5.39
N GLY A 496 34.53 19.34 -4.77
CA GLY A 496 33.25 18.76 -5.17
C GLY A 496 32.84 19.18 -6.59
N ALA A 497 31.72 18.66 -7.08
CA ALA A 497 31.18 18.99 -8.41
C ALA A 497 31.08 20.51 -8.67
N GLN A 498 30.81 21.30 -7.64
CA GLN A 498 30.97 22.74 -7.60
C GLN A 498 31.61 23.09 -6.25
N SER A 499 32.86 23.60 -6.28
CA SER A 499 33.64 23.92 -5.08
C SER A 499 33.45 25.35 -4.57
N VAL A 500 32.86 26.22 -5.37
CA VAL A 500 32.63 27.62 -5.01
C VAL A 500 31.13 27.91 -5.06
N LYS A 501 30.61 28.39 -3.93
CA LYS A 501 29.23 28.87 -3.83
C LYS A 501 29.03 30.10 -4.71
N SER A 502 27.88 30.17 -5.37
CA SER A 502 27.44 31.36 -6.10
C SER A 502 26.70 32.34 -5.17
N SER A 503 25.93 33.28 -5.72
CA SER A 503 25.12 34.24 -4.93
C SER A 503 23.75 33.68 -4.59
N GLY A 504 23.17 34.07 -3.45
CA GLY A 504 21.88 33.54 -2.99
C GLY A 504 22.06 32.45 -1.93
N ASP A 505 21.06 31.59 -1.74
CA ASP A 505 21.27 30.30 -1.06
C ASP A 505 21.56 29.28 -2.16
N ASP A 506 22.55 28.40 -1.97
CA ASP A 506 22.82 27.31 -2.93
C ASP A 506 22.41 25.99 -2.27
N ALA A 507 21.99 25.02 -3.08
CA ALA A 507 21.84 23.67 -2.57
C ALA A 507 23.23 23.07 -2.26
N PHE A 508 23.31 22.13 -1.34
CA PHE A 508 24.54 21.38 -1.09
C PHE A 508 24.27 19.89 -0.96
N VAL A 509 25.30 19.08 -1.22
CA VAL A 509 25.33 17.66 -0.85
C VAL A 509 26.64 17.36 -0.12
N THR A 510 26.54 16.72 1.04
CA THR A 510 27.70 16.28 1.83
C THR A 510 27.64 14.77 2.08
N ARG A 511 28.77 14.09 1.90
CA ARG A 511 28.97 12.67 2.17
C ARG A 511 29.82 12.50 3.43
N PHE A 512 29.34 11.71 4.37
CA PHE A 512 30.04 11.25 5.56
C PHE A 512 30.32 9.75 5.48
N ASN A 513 31.30 9.29 6.24
CA ASN A 513 31.39 7.88 6.57
C ASN A 513 30.21 7.45 7.46
N ASP A 514 29.96 6.14 7.53
CA ASP A 514 28.86 5.54 8.33
C ASP A 514 28.92 5.93 9.82
N ARG A 515 30.10 6.19 10.36
CA ARG A 515 30.33 6.58 11.76
C ARG A 515 30.18 8.06 12.05
N LEU A 516 30.00 8.91 11.02
CA LEU A 516 29.96 10.37 11.12
C LEU A 516 31.23 11.00 11.73
N THR A 517 32.36 10.29 11.72
CA THR A 517 33.64 10.81 12.22
C THR A 517 34.41 11.57 11.14
N GLU A 518 34.12 11.30 9.87
CA GLU A 518 34.82 11.91 8.75
C GLU A 518 33.82 12.40 7.70
N ARG A 519 34.05 13.63 7.23
CA ARG A 519 33.38 14.18 6.05
C ARG A 519 34.21 13.85 4.82
N LEU A 520 33.67 12.99 3.97
CA LEU A 520 34.36 12.41 2.82
C LEU A 520 34.29 13.28 1.57
N GLN A 521 33.22 14.07 1.38
CA GLN A 521 33.10 15.06 0.30
C GLN A 521 31.94 16.03 0.56
N SER A 522 32.06 17.27 0.07
CA SER A 522 30.96 18.23 -0.02
C SER A 522 30.97 18.93 -1.38
N THR A 523 29.80 19.27 -1.89
CA THR A 523 29.64 20.07 -3.10
C THR A 523 28.45 21.02 -2.96
N TYR A 524 28.56 22.20 -3.57
CA TYR A 524 27.42 23.05 -3.86
C TYR A 524 26.70 22.56 -5.12
N ILE A 525 25.45 22.99 -5.30
CA ILE A 525 24.66 22.90 -6.54
C ILE A 525 23.81 24.17 -6.60
N GLY A 526 24.28 25.19 -7.33
CA GLY A 526 23.61 26.49 -7.39
C GLY A 526 24.14 27.41 -8.48
N GLY A 527 23.44 28.52 -8.67
CA GLY A 527 23.76 29.59 -9.61
C GLY A 527 23.54 30.96 -8.97
N LEU A 528 23.19 31.98 -9.75
CA LEU A 528 23.08 33.35 -9.24
C LEU A 528 21.82 33.62 -8.38
N GLY A 529 20.82 32.75 -8.45
CA GLY A 529 19.57 32.84 -7.71
C GLY A 529 19.52 31.92 -6.49
N THR A 530 18.37 31.86 -5.81
CA THR A 530 18.14 30.92 -4.71
C THR A 530 17.90 29.51 -5.25
N ASP A 531 18.67 28.56 -4.76
CA ASP A 531 18.63 27.15 -5.12
C ASP A 531 18.59 26.32 -3.84
N ARG A 532 17.58 25.47 -3.68
CA ARG A 532 17.41 24.66 -2.47
C ARG A 532 17.08 23.23 -2.85
N ALA A 533 17.77 22.27 -2.23
CA ALA A 533 17.42 20.87 -2.34
C ALA A 533 16.61 20.43 -1.12
N SER A 534 15.40 19.95 -1.37
CA SER A 534 14.43 19.52 -0.36
C SER A 534 14.52 18.02 -0.09
N ALA A 535 14.92 17.22 -1.09
CA ALA A 535 14.96 15.76 -0.97
C ALA A 535 16.14 15.12 -1.70
N ILE A 536 16.57 13.95 -1.21
CA ILE A 536 17.69 13.16 -1.73
C ILE A 536 17.31 11.68 -1.82
N THR A 537 17.77 11.00 -2.87
CA THR A 537 17.67 9.54 -3.00
C THR A 537 18.90 8.98 -3.72
N ILE A 538 19.11 7.68 -3.63
CA ILE A 538 20.25 6.97 -4.22
C ILE A 538 19.72 5.92 -5.18
N HIS A 539 20.24 5.91 -6.40
CA HIS A 539 19.84 4.91 -7.38
C HIS A 539 20.32 3.52 -6.94
N PRO A 540 19.44 2.52 -6.79
CA PRO A 540 19.76 1.26 -6.12
C PRO A 540 20.80 0.41 -6.87
N VAL A 541 20.95 0.62 -8.18
CA VAL A 541 21.91 -0.11 -9.02
C VAL A 541 23.23 0.66 -9.22
N SER A 542 23.19 1.91 -9.69
CA SER A 542 24.41 2.69 -9.95
C SER A 542 25.05 3.29 -8.70
N GLY A 543 24.30 3.43 -7.60
CA GLY A 543 24.74 4.13 -6.39
C GLY A 543 24.81 5.65 -6.54
N GLU A 544 24.44 6.20 -7.69
CA GLU A 544 24.47 7.63 -7.98
C GLU A 544 23.41 8.39 -7.16
N ILE A 545 23.71 9.65 -6.89
CA ILE A 545 22.95 10.48 -5.96
C ILE A 545 22.03 11.40 -6.74
N TYR A 546 20.77 11.46 -6.35
CA TYR A 546 19.77 12.31 -6.97
C TYR A 546 19.19 13.25 -5.92
N ILE A 547 19.16 14.54 -6.22
CA ILE A 547 18.53 15.56 -5.38
C ILE A 547 17.44 16.28 -6.17
N ALA A 548 16.38 16.69 -5.46
CA ALA A 548 15.32 17.52 -6.01
C ALA A 548 15.00 18.69 -5.07
N GLY A 549 14.44 19.74 -5.66
CA GLY A 549 14.08 20.98 -4.96
C GLY A 549 13.66 22.04 -5.97
N PHE A 550 13.83 23.32 -5.61
CA PHE A 550 13.52 24.44 -6.48
C PHE A 550 14.72 25.35 -6.72
N THR A 551 14.70 26.06 -7.84
CA THR A 551 15.80 26.90 -8.30
C THR A 551 15.27 28.17 -8.93
N GLY A 552 15.88 29.30 -8.57
CA GLY A 552 15.74 30.60 -9.24
C GLY A 552 16.73 30.77 -10.39
N SER A 553 17.74 29.89 -10.47
CA SER A 553 18.90 29.98 -11.35
C SER A 553 18.67 29.33 -12.73
N THR A 554 19.19 29.95 -13.79
CA THR A 554 19.12 29.44 -15.18
C THR A 554 20.35 28.63 -15.61
N GLY A 555 21.36 28.49 -14.73
CA GLY A 555 22.65 27.88 -15.06
C GLY A 555 23.18 26.97 -13.95
N LEU A 556 22.34 26.05 -13.44
CA LEU A 556 22.79 25.08 -12.44
C LEU A 556 23.90 24.16 -12.99
N PRO A 557 24.83 23.65 -12.15
CA PRO A 557 25.81 22.65 -12.58
C PRO A 557 25.13 21.48 -13.27
N GLY A 558 25.72 20.96 -14.36
CA GLY A 558 25.12 19.84 -15.11
C GLY A 558 24.02 20.24 -16.09
N THR A 559 23.64 21.52 -16.18
CA THR A 559 22.76 22.02 -17.25
C THR A 559 23.50 22.31 -18.55
N THR A 560 24.83 22.37 -18.55
CA THR A 560 25.67 22.47 -19.76
C THR A 560 26.64 21.29 -19.78
N PRO A 561 26.73 20.51 -20.89
CA PRO A 561 27.75 19.46 -21.01
C PRO A 561 29.15 20.04 -20.87
N ALA A 562 30.09 19.29 -20.28
CA ALA A 562 31.49 19.72 -20.07
C ALA A 562 32.22 20.22 -21.33
N ASN A 563 31.69 19.92 -22.52
CA ASN A 563 32.23 20.33 -23.82
C ASN A 563 31.59 21.63 -24.38
N GLY A 564 30.81 22.39 -23.58
CA GLY A 564 30.18 23.63 -24.02
C GLY A 564 29.00 23.46 -25.00
N GLY A 565 28.37 22.28 -25.01
CA GLY A 565 27.20 21.96 -25.84
C GLY A 565 25.88 22.50 -25.28
N VAL A 566 24.78 22.25 -26.00
CA VAL A 566 23.41 22.52 -25.50
C VAL A 566 23.07 21.52 -24.39
N SER A 567 22.42 21.99 -23.32
CA SER A 567 21.83 21.14 -22.28
C SER A 567 21.04 19.98 -22.88
N THR A 568 21.20 18.78 -22.32
CA THR A 568 20.45 17.58 -22.74
C THR A 568 19.46 17.10 -21.68
N GLY A 569 19.25 17.88 -20.61
CA GLY A 569 18.21 17.62 -19.63
C GLY A 569 16.81 17.65 -20.26
N ALA A 570 15.87 16.92 -19.67
CA ALA A 570 14.49 16.81 -20.17
C ALA A 570 13.79 18.16 -20.34
N GLN A 571 14.14 19.15 -19.54
CA GLN A 571 13.88 20.57 -19.74
C GLN A 571 15.18 21.33 -19.49
N SER A 572 15.72 21.92 -20.55
CA SER A 572 17.02 22.59 -20.57
C SER A 572 16.98 24.04 -20.12
N VAL A 573 15.79 24.65 -20.05
CA VAL A 573 15.60 26.07 -19.76
C VAL A 573 14.50 26.22 -18.72
N LYS A 574 14.78 27.00 -17.68
CA LYS A 574 13.83 27.41 -16.66
C LYS A 574 12.78 28.36 -17.25
N SER A 575 11.50 28.10 -16.97
CA SER A 575 10.36 28.77 -17.61
C SER A 575 9.63 29.75 -16.67
N GLY A 576 9.75 29.61 -15.35
CA GLY A 576 9.09 30.45 -14.35
C GLY A 576 10.06 31.30 -13.52
N THR A 577 9.56 31.91 -12.43
CA THR A 577 10.38 32.63 -11.43
C THR A 577 11.18 31.67 -10.54
N PHE A 578 10.58 30.52 -10.22
CA PHE A 578 11.21 29.34 -9.65
C PHE A 578 10.70 28.11 -10.40
N ASP A 579 11.58 27.20 -10.78
CA ASP A 579 11.17 25.90 -11.31
C ASP A 579 11.70 24.82 -10.36
N ALA A 580 11.05 23.66 -10.35
CA ALA A 580 11.63 22.50 -9.73
C ALA A 580 12.89 22.08 -10.51
N PHE A 581 13.83 21.42 -9.86
CA PHE A 581 14.97 20.80 -10.53
C PHE A 581 15.24 19.39 -10.00
N VAL A 582 15.93 18.60 -10.81
CA VAL A 582 16.53 17.34 -10.41
C VAL A 582 17.98 17.31 -10.87
N SER A 583 18.90 17.04 -9.95
CA SER A 583 20.33 16.90 -10.23
C SER A 583 20.81 15.48 -9.92
N ARG A 584 21.52 14.88 -10.87
CA ARG A 584 22.17 13.57 -10.76
C ARG A 584 23.67 13.77 -10.56
N LEU A 585 24.21 13.26 -9.46
CA LEU A 585 25.59 13.41 -9.04
C LEU A 585 26.30 12.06 -8.99
N SER A 586 27.60 12.07 -9.28
CA SER A 586 28.47 10.92 -9.05
C SER A 586 28.46 10.49 -7.57
N VAL A 587 28.71 9.20 -7.30
CA VAL A 587 28.78 8.64 -5.93
C VAL A 587 29.79 9.40 -5.05
N ASN A 588 30.90 9.85 -5.64
CA ASN A 588 31.95 10.59 -4.94
C ASN A 588 31.72 12.10 -4.90
N LEU A 589 30.57 12.59 -5.37
CA LEU A 589 30.18 14.01 -5.42
C LEU A 589 31.18 14.94 -6.13
N ASN A 590 32.04 14.41 -7.01
CA ASN A 590 33.05 15.19 -7.75
C ASN A 590 32.55 15.61 -9.15
N GLN A 591 31.37 15.14 -9.57
CA GLN A 591 30.74 15.51 -10.83
C GLN A 591 29.22 15.64 -10.66
N CYS A 592 28.64 16.73 -11.17
CA CYS A 592 27.22 16.83 -11.51
C CYS A 592 27.06 16.28 -12.93
N LEU A 593 26.46 15.09 -13.04
CA LEU A 593 26.37 14.32 -14.28
C LEU A 593 25.28 14.86 -15.20
N GLN A 594 24.18 15.36 -14.63
CA GLN A 594 23.06 15.97 -15.36
C GLN A 594 22.17 16.75 -14.40
N THR A 595 21.63 17.87 -14.87
CA THR A 595 20.51 18.55 -14.21
C THR A 595 19.41 18.87 -15.21
N THR A 596 18.15 18.70 -14.80
CA THR A 596 16.97 19.12 -15.56
C THR A 596 16.08 19.99 -14.70
N TYR A 597 15.44 20.98 -15.33
CA TYR A 597 14.35 21.74 -14.73
C TYR A 597 13.02 20.98 -14.86
N PHE A 598 12.00 21.44 -14.14
CA PHE A 598 10.62 21.07 -14.31
C PHE A 598 9.71 22.21 -13.83
N GLY A 599 9.03 22.88 -14.74
CA GLY A 599 8.14 23.99 -14.41
C GLY A 599 7.55 24.66 -15.65
N GLY A 600 6.48 25.42 -15.44
CA GLY A 600 5.79 26.21 -16.46
C GLY A 600 6.09 27.71 -16.30
N THR A 601 5.14 28.57 -16.62
CA THR A 601 5.31 30.04 -16.57
C THR A 601 5.34 30.62 -15.14
N HIS A 602 4.91 29.86 -14.15
CA HIS A 602 4.86 30.25 -12.74
C HIS A 602 5.71 29.30 -11.87
N GLY A 603 5.79 29.61 -10.58
CA GLY A 603 6.56 28.84 -9.60
C GLY A 603 6.25 27.33 -9.62
N ALA A 604 7.28 26.50 -9.52
CA ALA A 604 7.18 25.08 -9.18
C ALA A 604 8.25 24.70 -8.15
N ASP A 605 7.89 23.84 -7.19
CA ASP A 605 8.79 23.30 -6.18
C ASP A 605 8.66 21.77 -6.14
N ALA A 606 9.79 21.05 -6.04
CA ALA A 606 9.81 19.62 -5.78
C ALA A 606 10.24 19.35 -4.33
N THR A 607 9.29 18.93 -3.52
CA THR A 607 9.49 18.61 -2.10
C THR A 607 9.93 17.17 -1.88
N ALA A 608 9.65 16.27 -2.84
CA ALA A 608 9.92 14.84 -2.72
C ALA A 608 10.54 14.24 -3.98
N ILE A 609 11.39 13.21 -3.79
CA ILE A 609 11.99 12.40 -4.87
C ILE A 609 12.03 10.92 -4.48
N ALA A 610 11.73 10.03 -5.44
CA ALA A 610 11.99 8.59 -5.29
C ALA A 610 12.42 7.94 -6.60
N ILE A 611 13.08 6.80 -6.51
CA ILE A 611 13.47 5.98 -7.65
C ILE A 611 12.63 4.71 -7.68
N HIS A 612 12.03 4.45 -8.84
CA HIS A 612 11.24 3.25 -9.05
C HIS A 612 12.15 2.02 -8.97
N PRO A 613 11.89 1.07 -8.05
CA PRO A 613 12.86 0.02 -7.72
C PRO A 613 13.12 -0.97 -8.86
N ILE A 614 12.16 -1.11 -9.79
CA ILE A 614 12.27 -2.01 -10.95
C ILE A 614 12.83 -1.30 -12.19
N SER A 615 12.27 -0.16 -12.60
CA SER A 615 12.69 0.54 -13.83
C SER A 615 13.91 1.46 -13.65
N GLY A 616 14.24 1.86 -12.42
CA GLY A 616 15.28 2.86 -12.13
C GLY A 616 14.88 4.29 -12.50
N GLU A 617 13.62 4.52 -12.86
CA GLU A 617 13.11 5.84 -13.23
C GLU A 617 12.92 6.74 -12.01
N VAL A 618 13.05 8.04 -12.23
CA VAL A 618 13.05 9.06 -11.17
C VAL A 618 11.70 9.75 -11.14
N TYR A 619 11.10 9.81 -9.97
CA TYR A 619 9.82 10.49 -9.73
C TYR A 619 10.05 11.64 -8.77
N ILE A 620 9.49 12.80 -9.09
CA ILE A 620 9.42 13.95 -8.18
C ILE A 620 7.97 14.38 -8.00
N ALA A 621 7.70 15.01 -6.87
CA ALA A 621 6.42 15.64 -6.59
C ALA A 621 6.60 16.91 -5.75
N GLY A 622 5.60 17.78 -5.81
CA GLY A 622 5.53 19.03 -5.05
C GLY A 622 4.34 19.86 -5.52
N SER A 623 4.44 21.20 -5.49
CA SER A 623 3.38 22.12 -5.92
C SER A 623 3.81 23.00 -7.09
N THR A 624 2.84 23.49 -7.84
CA THR A 624 3.06 24.48 -8.88
C THR A 624 1.89 25.45 -9.01
N GLY A 625 2.21 26.71 -9.28
CA GLY A 625 1.24 27.71 -9.74
C GLY A 625 1.03 27.73 -11.26
N SER A 626 1.70 26.83 -12.00
CA SER A 626 1.70 26.83 -13.47
C SER A 626 0.55 25.97 -14.03
N SER A 627 -0.26 26.53 -14.93
CA SER A 627 -1.26 25.79 -15.71
C SER A 627 -0.71 25.17 -17.00
N ASP A 628 0.57 25.40 -17.29
CA ASP A 628 1.28 25.02 -18.50
C ASP A 628 2.52 24.15 -18.21
N LEU A 629 2.40 23.22 -17.25
CA LEU A 629 3.48 22.29 -16.97
C LEU A 629 3.90 21.54 -18.26
N PRO A 630 5.21 21.29 -18.44
CA PRO A 630 5.72 20.62 -19.63
C PRO A 630 5.03 19.27 -19.90
N SER A 631 4.16 19.21 -20.90
CA SER A 631 3.45 17.99 -21.31
C SER A 631 4.36 17.05 -22.15
N VAL A 632 3.96 15.78 -22.28
CA VAL A 632 4.67 14.82 -23.13
C VAL A 632 4.14 14.93 -24.56
N THR A 633 4.98 15.24 -25.54
CA THR A 633 4.62 14.98 -26.94
C THR A 633 4.87 13.50 -27.20
N VAL A 634 3.82 12.66 -27.26
CA VAL A 634 3.99 11.25 -27.65
C VAL A 634 4.26 11.18 -29.15
N ALA A 635 5.11 10.24 -29.57
CA ALA A 635 5.57 10.09 -30.96
C ALA A 635 4.45 9.93 -32.00
N SER A 636 3.21 9.64 -31.57
CA SER A 636 2.01 9.57 -32.40
C SER A 636 1.28 10.92 -32.59
N GLY A 637 1.89 12.06 -32.21
CA GLY A 637 1.31 13.39 -32.43
C GLY A 637 0.17 13.78 -31.49
N GLY A 638 -0.07 13.00 -30.42
CA GLY A 638 -0.98 13.36 -29.33
C GLY A 638 -0.25 14.05 -28.19
N VAL A 639 -0.96 14.86 -27.40
CA VAL A 639 -0.48 15.32 -26.09
C VAL A 639 -0.68 14.16 -25.12
N GLY A 640 0.42 13.57 -24.63
CA GLY A 640 0.40 12.59 -23.56
C GLY A 640 0.06 13.30 -22.27
N ASN A 641 -1.23 13.41 -21.97
CA ASN A 641 -1.67 13.96 -20.69
C ASN A 641 -1.46 12.91 -19.59
N GLY A 642 -1.03 13.35 -18.42
CA GLY A 642 -1.06 12.54 -17.20
C GLY A 642 -2.50 12.28 -16.74
N ALA A 643 -2.62 11.65 -15.57
CA ALA A 643 -3.89 11.32 -14.93
C ALA A 643 -4.85 12.51 -14.81
N GLN A 644 -4.32 13.72 -14.57
CA GLN A 644 -5.02 15.00 -14.62
C GLN A 644 -4.24 15.94 -15.54
N ALA A 645 -4.91 16.41 -16.60
CA ALA A 645 -4.30 17.15 -17.70
C ALA A 645 -4.16 18.66 -17.46
N SER A 646 -4.91 19.22 -16.50
CA SER A 646 -4.97 20.65 -16.23
C SER A 646 -5.08 20.90 -14.73
N SER A 647 -4.54 22.02 -14.27
CA SER A 647 -4.73 22.46 -12.88
C SER A 647 -6.23 22.73 -12.61
N GLY A 648 -6.67 22.36 -11.42
CA GLY A 648 -7.99 22.66 -10.88
C GLY A 648 -8.06 24.04 -10.21
N SER A 649 -6.91 24.63 -9.84
CA SER A 649 -6.82 25.94 -9.19
C SER A 649 -5.60 26.77 -9.64
N LEU A 650 -5.28 27.83 -8.85
CA LEU A 650 -4.08 28.67 -9.00
C LEU A 650 -2.81 28.02 -8.45
N GLU A 651 -2.91 27.02 -7.55
CA GLU A 651 -1.76 26.25 -7.06
C GLU A 651 -2.16 24.81 -6.76
N ASP A 652 -1.67 23.89 -7.59
CA ASP A 652 -1.97 22.47 -7.51
C ASP A 652 -0.70 21.66 -7.27
N ALA A 653 -0.86 20.44 -6.75
CA ALA A 653 0.25 19.52 -6.68
C ALA A 653 0.58 18.95 -8.06
N PHE A 654 1.78 18.40 -8.21
CA PHE A 654 2.17 17.65 -9.39
C PHE A 654 2.95 16.39 -9.04
N VAL A 655 2.97 15.44 -9.98
CA VAL A 655 3.92 14.32 -10.00
C VAL A 655 4.54 14.23 -11.39
N ALA A 656 5.87 14.16 -11.47
CA ALA A 656 6.61 14.06 -12.72
C ALA A 656 7.56 12.86 -12.71
N ARG A 657 7.66 12.19 -13.86
CA ARG A 657 8.45 10.98 -14.09
C ARG A 657 9.53 11.27 -15.14
N PHE A 658 10.76 10.90 -14.83
CA PHE A 658 11.95 11.04 -15.66
C PHE A 658 12.64 9.70 -15.85
N ASN A 659 13.36 9.55 -16.97
CA ASN A 659 14.30 8.44 -17.09
C ASN A 659 15.49 8.61 -16.13
N ALA A 660 16.22 7.53 -15.85
CA ALA A 660 17.35 7.55 -14.92
C ALA A 660 18.44 8.56 -15.29
N THR A 661 18.61 8.87 -16.58
CA THR A 661 19.61 9.83 -17.07
C THR A 661 19.12 11.28 -17.07
N LEU A 662 17.88 11.56 -16.67
CA LEU A 662 17.22 12.87 -16.66
C LEU A 662 17.17 13.58 -18.02
N THR A 663 17.30 12.84 -19.13
CA THR A 663 17.27 13.38 -20.50
C THR A 663 15.88 13.36 -21.11
N GLN A 664 14.96 12.60 -20.53
CA GLN A 664 13.58 12.50 -20.98
C GLN A 664 12.65 12.55 -19.77
N ARG A 665 11.48 13.16 -19.99
CA ARG A 665 10.35 13.15 -19.07
C ARG A 665 9.21 12.36 -19.71
N PRO A 666 9.08 11.05 -19.45
CA PRO A 666 8.03 10.25 -20.06
C PRO A 666 6.60 10.58 -19.63
N GLN A 667 6.39 11.21 -18.47
CA GLN A 667 5.06 11.64 -18.01
C GLN A 667 5.13 12.71 -16.92
N SER A 668 4.09 13.54 -16.85
CA SER A 668 3.75 14.33 -15.66
C SER A 668 2.24 14.50 -15.53
N THR A 669 1.76 14.70 -14.32
CA THR A 669 0.34 14.94 -14.02
C THR A 669 0.20 16.02 -12.98
N TYR A 670 -0.89 16.79 -13.08
CA TYR A 670 -1.39 17.57 -11.95
C TYR A 670 -2.03 16.64 -10.92
N LEU A 671 -2.21 17.16 -9.71
CA LEU A 671 -3.03 16.59 -8.65
C LEU A 671 -3.61 17.76 -7.85
N GLY A 672 -4.88 18.03 -8.03
CA GLY A 672 -5.52 19.12 -7.29
C GLY A 672 -6.98 19.31 -7.63
N GLY A 673 -7.69 19.92 -6.70
CA GLY A 673 -9.09 20.31 -6.78
C GLY A 673 -9.24 21.83 -6.97
N SER A 674 -10.23 22.43 -6.32
CA SER A 674 -10.53 23.87 -6.45
C SER A 674 -9.74 24.78 -5.50
N GLY A 675 -9.07 24.20 -4.51
CA GLY A 675 -8.26 24.89 -3.51
C GLY A 675 -6.77 24.68 -3.72
N TYR A 676 -5.96 25.15 -2.76
CA TYR A 676 -4.52 24.90 -2.75
C TYR A 676 -4.23 23.42 -2.50
N ASP A 677 -3.35 22.83 -3.28
CA ASP A 677 -2.92 21.43 -3.14
C ASP A 677 -1.39 21.34 -3.22
N ALA A 678 -0.76 20.66 -2.27
CA ALA A 678 0.68 20.44 -2.27
C ALA A 678 1.02 19.02 -1.84
N VAL A 679 1.97 18.40 -2.53
CA VAL A 679 2.60 17.15 -2.08
C VAL A 679 3.82 17.49 -1.25
N ASN A 680 4.02 16.78 -0.14
CA ASN A 680 5.21 16.88 0.72
C ASN A 680 6.03 15.59 0.73
N ALA A 681 5.40 14.45 0.45
CA ALA A 681 6.05 13.14 0.47
C ALA A 681 5.65 12.26 -0.71
N LEU A 682 6.58 11.44 -1.17
CA LEU A 682 6.39 10.49 -2.26
C LEU A 682 7.08 9.16 -1.94
N ALA A 683 6.40 8.04 -2.16
CA ALA A 683 7.01 6.71 -2.17
C ALA A 683 6.44 5.83 -3.27
N ILE A 684 7.20 4.79 -3.62
CA ILE A 684 6.85 3.86 -4.69
C ILE A 684 6.68 2.47 -4.09
N HIS A 685 5.54 1.85 -4.34
CA HIS A 685 5.24 0.51 -3.85
C HIS A 685 6.13 -0.50 -4.57
N SER A 686 6.96 -1.21 -3.80
CA SER A 686 8.02 -2.06 -4.38
C SER A 686 7.52 -3.20 -5.27
N ALA A 687 6.34 -3.77 -4.98
CA ALA A 687 5.78 -4.88 -5.76
C ALA A 687 4.97 -4.44 -7.00
N SER A 688 4.04 -3.50 -6.86
CA SER A 688 3.21 -3.03 -7.98
C SER A 688 3.85 -1.92 -8.82
N GLY A 689 4.81 -1.18 -8.27
CA GLY A 689 5.39 0.01 -8.89
C GLY A 689 4.49 1.25 -8.79
N ASP A 690 3.36 1.17 -8.10
CA ASP A 690 2.45 2.30 -7.94
C ASP A 690 3.08 3.43 -7.14
N VAL A 691 2.70 4.66 -7.46
CA VAL A 691 3.25 5.88 -6.88
C VAL A 691 2.25 6.41 -5.88
N TYR A 692 2.69 6.62 -4.64
CA TYR A 692 1.91 7.21 -3.57
C TYR A 692 2.49 8.56 -3.23
N VAL A 693 1.61 9.53 -3.08
CA VAL A 693 1.95 10.87 -2.63
C VAL A 693 1.07 11.26 -1.45
N ALA A 694 1.64 12.03 -0.53
CA ALA A 694 0.90 12.62 0.57
C ALA A 694 1.30 14.08 0.77
N GLY A 695 0.38 14.86 1.30
CA GLY A 695 0.59 16.28 1.49
C GLY A 695 -0.60 16.96 2.16
N ALA A 696 -0.78 18.24 1.85
CA ALA A 696 -1.83 19.09 2.41
C ALA A 696 -2.69 19.70 1.30
N THR A 697 -3.98 19.85 1.58
CA THR A 697 -4.97 20.31 0.61
C THR A 697 -6.02 21.19 1.27
N LYS A 698 -6.50 22.22 0.56
CA LYS A 698 -7.72 22.97 0.89
C LYS A 698 -8.90 22.56 0.00
N SER A 699 -8.64 21.64 -0.93
CA SER A 699 -9.61 21.17 -1.90
C SER A 699 -10.50 20.14 -1.26
N THR A 700 -11.81 20.34 -1.31
CA THR A 700 -12.83 19.34 -0.90
C THR A 700 -13.18 18.37 -2.04
N ASN A 701 -12.56 18.55 -3.21
CA ASN A 701 -12.85 17.86 -4.46
C ASN A 701 -11.57 17.30 -5.10
N LEU A 702 -10.64 16.80 -4.28
CA LEU A 702 -9.43 16.16 -4.80
C LEU A 702 -9.80 15.00 -5.76
N PRO A 703 -9.11 14.84 -6.89
CA PRO A 703 -9.34 13.73 -7.81
C PRO A 703 -9.24 12.37 -7.11
N GLY A 704 -10.08 11.42 -7.54
CA GLY A 704 -10.14 10.05 -6.99
C GLY A 704 -10.71 9.93 -5.59
N ILE A 705 -11.23 11.02 -5.04
CA ILE A 705 -12.07 11.00 -3.85
C ILE A 705 -13.50 10.63 -4.24
N THR A 706 -14.04 9.62 -3.57
CA THR A 706 -15.39 9.12 -3.74
C THR A 706 -16.06 8.97 -2.37
N ALA A 707 -17.39 8.91 -2.35
CA ALA A 707 -18.18 8.52 -1.17
C ALA A 707 -17.74 7.19 -0.51
N ALA A 708 -16.93 6.37 -1.19
CA ALA A 708 -16.38 5.11 -0.69
C ALA A 708 -14.86 5.18 -0.43
N SER A 709 -14.26 6.37 -0.33
CA SER A 709 -12.84 6.57 -0.02
C SER A 709 -12.60 7.72 0.96
N GLY A 710 -13.57 8.03 1.83
CA GLY A 710 -13.48 9.22 2.70
C GLY A 710 -14.11 10.49 2.13
N GLY A 711 -14.70 10.43 0.93
CA GLY A 711 -15.06 11.60 0.14
C GLY A 711 -16.50 12.05 0.20
N VAL A 712 -16.75 13.27 0.69
CA VAL A 712 -18.08 13.85 0.66
C VAL A 712 -18.53 14.06 -0.78
N ALA A 713 -19.67 13.45 -1.17
CA ALA A 713 -20.29 13.72 -2.46
C ALA A 713 -20.51 15.23 -2.61
N ALA A 714 -20.00 15.81 -3.70
CA ALA A 714 -20.14 17.23 -4.01
C ALA A 714 -21.60 17.69 -3.81
N GLY A 715 -21.84 18.48 -2.76
CA GLY A 715 -23.16 19.04 -2.42
C GLY A 715 -23.83 18.55 -1.14
N SER A 716 -23.21 17.69 -0.31
CA SER A 716 -23.85 17.16 0.92
C SER A 716 -23.01 17.44 2.19
N VAL A 717 -23.30 18.56 2.87
CA VAL A 717 -23.07 18.82 4.31
C VAL A 717 -21.69 18.43 4.89
N SER A 718 -20.80 19.43 4.93
CA SER A 718 -19.89 19.80 6.03
C SER A 718 -19.55 18.75 7.11
N VAL A 719 -18.52 17.94 6.87
CA VAL A 719 -17.46 17.88 7.89
C VAL A 719 -16.71 19.19 7.80
N SER A 720 -16.60 19.92 8.90
CA SER A 720 -15.76 21.11 8.97
C SER A 720 -14.31 20.64 8.92
N PHE A 721 -13.84 20.38 7.71
CA PHE A 721 -12.42 20.35 7.39
C PHE A 721 -11.80 21.68 7.84
N GLY A 722 -10.58 21.66 8.38
CA GLY A 722 -9.88 22.88 8.76
C GLY A 722 -9.59 23.77 7.55
N GLY A 723 -8.64 24.69 7.73
CA GLY A 723 -8.03 25.41 6.63
C GLY A 723 -7.24 24.49 5.68
N TYR A 724 -6.61 23.42 6.18
CA TYR A 724 -5.89 22.40 5.40
C TYR A 724 -6.21 20.98 5.91
N ASP A 725 -6.34 20.00 5.02
CA ASP A 725 -6.43 18.58 5.36
C ASP A 725 -5.21 17.81 4.85
N ALA A 726 -4.81 16.75 5.56
CA ALA A 726 -3.82 15.84 5.02
C ALA A 726 -4.50 14.93 3.99
N PHE A 727 -3.77 14.55 2.93
CA PHE A 727 -4.28 13.59 1.95
C PHE A 727 -3.24 12.55 1.57
N VAL A 728 -3.74 11.45 1.00
CA VAL A 728 -2.92 10.43 0.33
C VAL A 728 -3.56 10.10 -1.00
N THR A 729 -2.75 10.09 -2.06
CA THR A 729 -3.19 9.73 -3.42
C THR A 729 -2.31 8.63 -3.97
N ARG A 730 -2.93 7.66 -4.63
CA ARG A 730 -2.27 6.58 -5.37
C ARG A 730 -2.42 6.79 -6.88
N PHE A 731 -1.32 6.70 -7.60
CA PHE A 731 -1.25 6.65 -9.06
C PHE A 731 -0.72 5.30 -9.53
N ASN A 732 -1.07 4.91 -10.75
CA ASN A 732 -0.34 3.84 -11.41
C ASN A 732 1.10 4.27 -11.72
N SER A 733 2.00 3.31 -11.90
CA SER A 733 3.43 3.56 -12.16
C SER A 733 3.68 4.49 -13.36
N THR A 734 2.81 4.50 -14.37
CA THR A 734 2.97 5.35 -15.57
C THR A 734 2.36 6.75 -15.43
N LEU A 735 1.75 7.10 -14.30
CA LEU A 735 1.05 8.38 -14.04
C LEU A 735 -0.06 8.73 -15.06
N THR A 736 -0.63 7.74 -15.74
CA THR A 736 -1.70 7.93 -16.73
C THR A 736 -3.09 7.68 -16.17
N ARG A 737 -3.17 7.04 -14.99
CA ARG A 737 -4.44 6.78 -14.31
C ARG A 737 -4.33 7.25 -12.87
N HIS A 738 -5.31 8.06 -12.51
CA HIS A 738 -5.59 8.38 -11.13
C HIS A 738 -6.16 7.11 -10.47
N GLY A 739 -5.53 6.66 -9.39
CA GLY A 739 -6.07 5.59 -8.55
C GLY A 739 -7.10 6.17 -7.58
N GLN A 740 -6.87 5.95 -6.29
CA GLN A 740 -7.74 6.45 -5.22
C GLN A 740 -7.03 7.55 -4.42
N SER A 741 -7.83 8.46 -3.87
CA SER A 741 -7.40 9.45 -2.88
C SER A 741 -8.26 9.33 -1.64
N THR A 742 -7.66 9.64 -0.48
CA THR A 742 -8.35 9.77 0.80
C THR A 742 -7.79 10.96 1.56
N TYR A 743 -8.65 11.63 2.32
CA TYR A 743 -8.22 12.56 3.37
C TYR A 743 -7.79 11.77 4.61
N LEU A 744 -6.88 12.37 5.38
CA LEU A 744 -6.47 11.96 6.72
C LEU A 744 -6.51 13.20 7.60
N GLY A 745 -6.96 13.07 8.84
CA GLY A 745 -7.07 14.23 9.71
C GLY A 745 -8.30 14.21 10.60
N GLY A 746 -8.51 15.34 11.28
CA GLY A 746 -9.71 15.63 12.04
C GLY A 746 -10.40 16.90 11.55
N SER A 747 -10.94 17.68 12.47
CA SER A 747 -11.68 18.90 12.18
C SER A 747 -10.81 20.17 12.21
N GLY A 748 -9.50 20.02 12.36
CA GLY A 748 -8.52 21.10 12.45
C GLY A 748 -7.67 21.16 11.18
N ASP A 749 -6.56 21.89 11.24
CA ASP A 749 -5.56 21.84 10.17
C ASP A 749 -4.75 20.54 10.31
N ASP A 750 -4.65 19.80 9.22
CA ASP A 750 -3.94 18.54 9.14
C ASP A 750 -2.95 18.60 7.97
N ASN A 751 -1.70 18.19 8.21
CA ASN A 751 -0.68 18.15 7.17
C ASN A 751 0.01 16.80 7.19
N ALA A 752 0.18 16.15 6.04
CA ALA A 752 1.10 15.03 5.90
C ALA A 752 2.45 15.53 5.39
N PHE A 753 3.52 15.23 6.11
CA PHE A 753 4.90 15.57 5.73
C PHE A 753 5.74 14.36 5.35
N ALA A 754 5.37 13.17 5.82
CA ALA A 754 6.12 11.96 5.56
C ALA A 754 5.21 10.80 5.13
N LEU A 755 5.72 9.98 4.22
CA LEU A 755 5.05 8.79 3.74
C LEU A 755 6.08 7.68 3.53
N ALA A 756 5.77 6.48 4.02
CA ALA A 756 6.57 5.29 3.82
C ALA A 756 5.66 4.10 3.53
N ILE A 757 6.12 3.18 2.69
CA ILE A 757 5.39 1.95 2.37
C ILE A 757 6.11 0.81 3.06
N HIS A 758 5.39 0.06 3.88
CA HIS A 758 5.98 -1.07 4.57
C HIS A 758 6.45 -2.08 3.51
N PRO A 759 7.78 -2.34 3.42
CA PRO A 759 8.36 -3.12 2.33
C PRO A 759 7.82 -4.54 2.28
N GLY A 760 7.34 -4.98 3.43
CA GLY A 760 6.59 -6.19 3.59
C GLY A 760 5.11 -6.12 3.18
N THR A 761 4.25 -5.40 3.92
CA THR A 761 2.78 -5.51 3.83
C THR A 761 2.20 -4.76 2.67
N GLY A 762 2.98 -3.84 2.09
CA GLY A 762 2.50 -2.83 1.15
C GLY A 762 1.68 -1.74 1.82
N GLU A 763 1.42 -1.82 3.13
CA GLU A 763 0.66 -0.82 3.86
C GLU A 763 1.37 0.52 3.84
N VAL A 764 0.58 1.57 3.76
CA VAL A 764 1.06 2.93 3.66
C VAL A 764 1.02 3.53 5.06
N TYR A 765 2.15 4.08 5.48
CA TYR A 765 2.27 4.82 6.72
C TYR A 765 2.46 6.29 6.37
N VAL A 766 1.66 7.15 6.97
CA VAL A 766 1.67 8.59 6.74
C VAL A 766 1.79 9.29 8.07
N ALA A 767 2.66 10.28 8.14
CA ALA A 767 2.89 11.05 9.34
C ALA A 767 2.92 12.54 9.07
N GLY A 768 2.62 13.30 10.11
CA GLY A 768 2.42 14.73 10.01
C GLY A 768 1.96 15.35 11.33
N ASN A 769 1.30 16.50 11.25
CA ASN A 769 0.70 17.17 12.42
C ASN A 769 -0.78 17.42 12.21
N THR A 770 -1.47 17.58 13.33
CA THR A 770 -2.90 17.86 13.40
C THR A 770 -3.20 18.83 14.54
N ASP A 771 -4.03 19.82 14.25
CA ASP A 771 -4.58 20.75 15.24
C ASP A 771 -5.98 20.29 15.70
N ALA A 772 -6.35 19.05 15.36
CA ALA A 772 -7.64 18.48 15.70
C ALA A 772 -7.74 18.13 17.19
N THR A 773 -8.83 18.57 17.81
CA THR A 773 -9.16 18.18 19.19
C THR A 773 -9.45 16.67 19.30
N LEU A 774 -9.29 16.13 20.52
CA LEU A 774 -9.40 14.73 20.97
C LEU A 774 -10.38 13.75 20.30
N THR A 775 -11.42 14.22 19.58
CA THR A 775 -12.52 13.39 19.09
C THR A 775 -12.68 13.31 17.57
N SER A 776 -11.92 14.06 16.77
CA SER A 776 -12.14 14.11 15.31
C SER A 776 -11.13 13.34 14.45
N PHE A 777 -9.96 12.96 14.97
CA PHE A 777 -8.99 12.20 14.18
C PHE A 777 -9.33 10.70 14.13
N SER A 778 -9.48 10.16 12.93
CA SER A 778 -9.89 8.77 12.71
C SER A 778 -8.81 7.73 13.07
N GLY A 779 -9.21 6.64 13.72
CA GLY A 779 -8.36 5.47 13.96
C GLY A 779 -7.39 5.58 15.14
N VAL A 780 -7.45 6.65 15.95
CA VAL A 780 -6.56 6.84 17.12
C VAL A 780 -6.93 5.96 18.32
N SER A 781 -8.18 5.50 18.39
CA SER A 781 -8.62 4.55 19.41
C SER A 781 -7.85 3.22 19.27
N GLY A 782 -7.24 2.75 20.36
CA GLY A 782 -6.36 1.57 20.37
C GLY A 782 -4.90 1.85 19.97
N GLY A 783 -4.59 3.09 19.57
CA GLY A 783 -3.23 3.53 19.24
C GLY A 783 -2.39 3.75 20.49
N ALA A 784 -1.08 3.85 20.31
CA ALA A 784 -0.12 4.08 21.40
C ALA A 784 -0.42 5.34 22.23
N GLN A 785 -1.07 6.33 21.61
CA GLN A 785 -1.66 7.51 22.23
C GLN A 785 -2.98 7.80 21.52
N GLY A 786 -4.10 7.50 22.21
CA GLY A 786 -5.44 7.65 21.66
C GLY A 786 -6.07 9.03 21.87
N SER A 787 -5.29 10.02 22.30
CA SER A 787 -5.75 11.37 22.66
C SER A 787 -4.61 12.37 22.46
N SER A 788 -4.89 13.50 21.82
CA SER A 788 -3.92 14.60 21.71
C SER A 788 -3.45 15.10 23.08
N GLY A 789 -2.17 15.44 23.18
CA GLY A 789 -1.54 16.00 24.36
C GLY A 789 -1.72 17.52 24.45
N GLY A 790 -1.85 18.21 23.32
CA GLY A 790 -1.83 19.67 23.24
C GLY A 790 -2.67 20.23 22.09
N GLY A 791 -2.26 21.41 21.62
CA GLY A 791 -2.98 22.16 20.56
C GLY A 791 -2.59 21.76 19.14
N VAL A 792 -1.35 21.31 18.94
CA VAL A 792 -0.84 20.76 17.68
C VAL A 792 -0.08 19.50 18.03
N ASP A 793 -0.55 18.36 17.56
CA ASP A 793 0.07 17.06 17.86
C ASP A 793 0.60 16.41 16.59
N ALA A 794 1.72 15.70 16.69
CA ALA A 794 2.14 14.84 15.61
C ALA A 794 1.21 13.62 15.53
N PHE A 795 1.05 13.05 14.34
CA PHE A 795 0.32 11.80 14.15
C PHE A 795 1.10 10.84 13.25
N VAL A 796 0.77 9.56 13.37
CA VAL A 796 1.10 8.55 12.37
C VAL A 796 -0.11 7.65 12.11
N SER A 797 -0.42 7.43 10.84
CA SER A 797 -1.52 6.60 10.36
C SER A 797 -0.99 5.49 9.46
N ARG A 798 -1.42 4.27 9.74
CA ARG A 798 -1.27 3.05 8.95
C ARG A 798 -2.58 2.81 8.22
N ILE A 799 -2.52 2.86 6.89
CA ILE A 799 -3.67 2.69 6.00
C ILE A 799 -3.41 1.58 4.98
N SER A 800 -4.51 1.04 4.44
CA SER A 800 -4.41 0.00 3.41
C SER A 800 -3.72 0.54 2.16
N TYR A 801 -2.96 -0.32 1.50
CA TYR A 801 -2.27 0.01 0.27
C TYR A 801 -3.21 0.42 -0.87
N ASP A 802 -4.47 -0.03 -0.90
CA ASP A 802 -5.40 0.35 -1.95
C ASP A 802 -6.08 1.70 -1.71
N LEU A 803 -5.92 2.32 -0.53
CA LEU A 803 -6.61 3.54 -0.09
C LEU A 803 -8.14 3.45 -0.21
N ALA A 804 -8.69 2.24 -0.28
CA ALA A 804 -10.13 2.02 -0.48
C ALA A 804 -10.87 1.94 0.86
N VAL A 805 -12.10 2.44 0.91
CA VAL A 805 -13.11 1.85 1.79
C VAL A 805 -13.71 0.63 1.10
N VAL A 806 -14.15 -0.32 1.90
CA VAL A 806 -14.92 -1.49 1.44
C VAL A 806 -16.22 -0.98 0.84
N ALA A 807 -16.26 -0.84 -0.49
CA ALA A 807 -17.52 -0.55 -1.17
C ALA A 807 -18.56 -1.63 -0.79
N PRO A 808 -19.81 -1.25 -0.47
CA PRO A 808 -20.89 -2.22 -0.35
C PRO A 808 -20.96 -3.04 -1.64
N ALA A 809 -21.23 -4.34 -1.51
CA ALA A 809 -21.52 -5.16 -2.67
C ALA A 809 -22.65 -4.51 -3.49
N CYS A 810 -22.43 -4.30 -4.79
CA CYS A 810 -23.47 -3.87 -5.71
C CYS A 810 -24.64 -4.87 -5.59
N GLY A 811 -25.75 -4.44 -4.98
CA GLY A 811 -27.00 -5.16 -5.07
C GLY A 811 -27.37 -5.21 -6.54
N LEU A 812 -27.46 -6.40 -7.14
CA LEU A 812 -27.93 -6.55 -8.52
C LEU A 812 -29.47 -6.54 -8.58
N ASP A 813 -30.15 -5.97 -7.58
CA ASP A 813 -31.57 -5.64 -7.62
C ASP A 813 -31.71 -4.33 -8.40
N VAL A 814 -31.62 -4.42 -9.72
CA VAL A 814 -31.60 -3.29 -10.66
C VAL A 814 -33.00 -2.72 -10.84
N ASP A 815 -34.04 -3.56 -10.82
CA ASP A 815 -35.44 -3.17 -10.94
C ASP A 815 -36.06 -2.62 -9.64
N GLY A 816 -35.38 -2.82 -8.50
CA GLY A 816 -35.74 -2.27 -7.21
C GLY A 816 -36.97 -2.90 -6.59
N ASN A 817 -37.26 -4.16 -6.92
CA ASN A 817 -38.37 -4.91 -6.32
C ASN A 817 -38.05 -5.44 -4.91
N GLY A 818 -36.81 -5.23 -4.42
CA GLY A 818 -36.36 -5.70 -3.11
C GLY A 818 -36.17 -7.23 -3.03
N GLY A 819 -36.19 -7.90 -4.18
CA GLY A 819 -35.98 -9.34 -4.34
C GLY A 819 -34.51 -9.72 -4.53
N ALA A 820 -34.26 -11.02 -4.64
CA ALA A 820 -32.94 -11.50 -5.03
C ALA A 820 -32.70 -11.22 -6.53
N PRO A 821 -31.46 -10.91 -6.95
CA PRO A 821 -31.15 -10.63 -8.35
C PRO A 821 -31.62 -11.75 -9.27
N ASN A 822 -32.38 -11.41 -10.30
CA ASN A 822 -32.90 -12.38 -11.27
C ASN A 822 -32.53 -11.96 -12.71
N ALA A 823 -32.15 -12.95 -13.52
CA ALA A 823 -31.67 -12.70 -14.87
C ALA A 823 -32.77 -12.15 -15.80
N ALA A 824 -34.04 -12.50 -15.55
CA ALA A 824 -35.18 -12.13 -16.39
C ALA A 824 -35.66 -10.69 -16.15
N ASN A 825 -35.49 -10.17 -14.93
CA ASN A 825 -35.84 -8.80 -14.54
C ASN A 825 -34.57 -7.94 -14.49
N ASP A 826 -33.66 -8.19 -13.55
CA ASP A 826 -32.48 -7.38 -13.31
C ASP A 826 -31.44 -7.53 -14.43
N GLY A 827 -31.24 -8.75 -14.91
CA GLY A 827 -30.26 -9.05 -15.96
C GLY A 827 -30.61 -8.41 -17.30
N VAL A 828 -31.87 -8.50 -17.74
CA VAL A 828 -32.37 -7.88 -18.97
C VAL A 828 -32.33 -6.36 -18.89
N ILE A 829 -32.68 -5.80 -17.72
CA ILE A 829 -32.64 -4.35 -17.49
C ILE A 829 -31.19 -3.83 -17.43
N LEU A 830 -30.26 -4.59 -16.87
CA LEU A 830 -28.83 -4.29 -16.85
C LEU A 830 -28.21 -4.37 -18.25
N LEU A 831 -28.56 -5.38 -19.04
CA LEU A 831 -28.11 -5.49 -20.44
C LEU A 831 -28.61 -4.28 -21.25
N ARG A 832 -29.87 -3.90 -21.10
CA ARG A 832 -30.42 -2.67 -21.70
C ARG A 832 -29.63 -1.43 -21.29
N ALA A 833 -29.32 -1.30 -20.00
CA ALA A 833 -28.52 -0.21 -19.45
C ALA A 833 -27.12 -0.13 -20.06
N MET A 834 -26.44 -1.28 -20.23
CA MET A 834 -25.11 -1.35 -20.84
C MET A 834 -25.09 -0.91 -22.30
N PHE A 835 -26.20 -1.07 -23.04
CA PHE A 835 -26.29 -0.70 -24.46
C PHE A 835 -26.96 0.65 -24.75
N GLY A 836 -27.49 1.35 -23.73
CA GLY A 836 -27.88 2.76 -23.83
C GLY A 836 -29.24 3.06 -24.48
N TYR A 837 -30.18 2.12 -24.49
CA TYR A 837 -31.51 2.31 -25.12
C TYR A 837 -32.51 3.08 -24.25
N SER A 838 -33.35 3.93 -24.88
CA SER A 838 -34.46 4.68 -24.24
C SER A 838 -35.82 4.29 -24.86
N GLY A 839 -36.81 3.87 -24.04
CA GLY A 839 -38.15 3.41 -24.48
C GLY A 839 -38.72 2.27 -23.60
N THR A 840 -39.95 1.81 -23.83
CA THR A 840 -40.61 0.71 -23.08
C THR A 840 -40.38 -0.70 -23.66
N ALA A 841 -39.90 -0.79 -24.89
CA ALA A 841 -39.52 -2.06 -25.47
C ALA A 841 -38.37 -2.69 -24.66
N VAL A 842 -38.46 -4.00 -24.38
CA VAL A 842 -37.52 -4.78 -23.54
C VAL A 842 -37.66 -4.54 -22.01
N THR A 843 -38.50 -3.60 -21.55
CA THR A 843 -38.94 -3.53 -20.13
C THR A 843 -40.31 -4.14 -19.90
N ASP A 844 -41.17 -4.14 -20.93
CA ASP A 844 -42.51 -4.73 -20.88
C ASP A 844 -42.40 -6.26 -20.81
N GLY A 845 -42.88 -6.85 -19.72
CA GLY A 845 -42.71 -8.28 -19.39
C GLY A 845 -41.42 -8.66 -18.65
N ALA A 846 -40.47 -7.73 -18.48
CA ALA A 846 -39.26 -7.93 -17.64
C ALA A 846 -39.42 -7.36 -16.22
N LEU A 847 -40.29 -6.37 -16.03
CA LEU A 847 -40.64 -5.82 -14.71
C LEU A 847 -41.74 -6.68 -14.08
N ASP A 848 -41.57 -7.09 -12.83
CA ASP A 848 -42.69 -7.59 -12.03
C ASP A 848 -43.50 -6.42 -11.44
N GLY A 849 -44.68 -6.72 -10.89
CA GLY A 849 -45.58 -5.70 -10.33
C GLY A 849 -45.06 -4.96 -9.09
N ALA A 850 -43.89 -5.34 -8.56
CA ALA A 850 -43.24 -4.73 -7.40
C ALA A 850 -42.01 -3.87 -7.77
N ALA A 851 -41.60 -3.85 -9.04
CA ALA A 851 -40.45 -3.07 -9.49
C ALA A 851 -40.65 -1.56 -9.27
N THR A 852 -39.68 -0.94 -8.59
CA THR A 852 -39.70 0.51 -8.30
C THR A 852 -38.85 1.33 -9.27
N ARG A 853 -38.02 0.68 -10.10
CA ARG A 853 -37.09 1.30 -11.07
C ARG A 853 -37.29 0.75 -12.48
N GLY A 854 -38.32 1.26 -13.17
CA GLY A 854 -38.68 0.82 -14.53
C GLY A 854 -38.12 1.67 -15.68
N ASN A 855 -37.43 2.78 -15.40
CA ASN A 855 -36.96 3.72 -16.44
C ASN A 855 -35.44 3.96 -16.39
N TRP A 856 -34.86 4.26 -17.56
CA TRP A 856 -33.41 4.39 -17.72
C TRP A 856 -32.75 5.40 -16.76
N PRO A 857 -33.30 6.61 -16.55
CA PRO A 857 -32.74 7.55 -15.57
C PRO A 857 -32.62 6.99 -14.14
N SER A 858 -33.66 6.29 -13.65
CA SER A 858 -33.66 5.70 -12.30
C SER A 858 -32.67 4.54 -12.14
N ILE A 859 -32.56 3.69 -13.17
CA ILE A 859 -31.61 2.57 -13.21
C ILE A 859 -30.17 3.09 -13.29
N ARG A 860 -29.92 4.09 -14.14
CA ARG A 860 -28.60 4.70 -14.27
C ARG A 860 -28.16 5.38 -12.98
N HIS A 861 -29.07 6.10 -12.32
CA HIS A 861 -28.81 6.69 -11.01
C HIS A 861 -28.43 5.63 -9.98
N TYR A 862 -29.16 4.50 -9.95
CA TYR A 862 -28.86 3.37 -9.08
C TYR A 862 -27.48 2.74 -9.38
N LEU A 863 -27.17 2.45 -10.64
CA LEU A 863 -25.90 1.82 -11.04
C LEU A 863 -24.69 2.72 -10.78
N ASN A 864 -24.82 4.03 -11.05
CA ASN A 864 -23.74 4.98 -10.80
C ASN A 864 -23.50 5.20 -9.30
N ASN A 865 -24.56 5.25 -8.50
CA ASN A 865 -24.45 5.56 -7.06
C ASN A 865 -24.25 4.34 -6.16
N SER A 866 -24.70 3.16 -6.57
CA SER A 866 -24.68 1.93 -5.75
C SER A 866 -23.66 0.90 -6.23
N CYS A 867 -23.16 1.02 -7.46
CA CYS A 867 -22.24 0.05 -8.08
C CYS A 867 -20.93 0.68 -8.60
N GLY A 868 -20.71 1.99 -8.40
CA GLY A 868 -19.42 2.67 -8.61
C GLY A 868 -18.95 2.78 -10.07
N SER A 869 -19.80 2.48 -11.05
CA SER A 869 -19.47 2.52 -12.48
C SER A 869 -19.88 3.85 -13.12
N ASN A 870 -18.96 4.52 -13.83
CA ASN A 870 -19.26 5.67 -14.68
C ASN A 870 -20.00 5.24 -15.96
N PHE A 871 -21.31 4.93 -15.90
CA PHE A 871 -22.10 4.74 -17.12
C PHE A 871 -22.32 6.09 -17.81
N ALA A 872 -21.47 6.40 -18.78
CA ALA A 872 -21.63 7.54 -19.69
C ALA A 872 -22.76 7.26 -20.69
N PRO A 873 -23.55 8.28 -21.11
CA PRO A 873 -24.53 8.08 -22.17
C PRO A 873 -23.76 7.88 -23.49
N VAL A 874 -24.00 6.77 -24.18
CA VAL A 874 -23.67 6.69 -25.61
C VAL A 874 -24.63 7.65 -26.32
N VAL A 875 -24.20 8.89 -26.54
CA VAL A 875 -24.95 9.84 -27.37
C VAL A 875 -24.86 9.38 -28.82
N ARG A 876 -25.94 8.79 -29.34
CA ARG A 876 -26.17 8.54 -30.78
C ARG A 876 -27.64 8.79 -31.15
N PRO A 877 -27.93 9.10 -32.42
CA PRO A 877 -28.88 10.13 -32.80
C PRO A 877 -30.33 9.74 -32.50
N ALA A 878 -31.14 10.76 -32.20
CA ALA A 878 -32.56 10.64 -31.92
C ALA A 878 -33.27 9.84 -33.03
N PHE A 879 -34.04 8.82 -32.62
CA PHE A 879 -34.98 8.13 -33.48
C PHE A 879 -35.99 9.15 -34.03
N VAL A 880 -35.95 9.40 -35.33
CA VAL A 880 -36.96 10.20 -36.03
C VAL A 880 -37.91 9.23 -36.72
N GLY A 881 -39.14 9.06 -36.19
CA GLY A 881 -40.21 8.32 -36.86
C GLY A 881 -40.94 7.29 -36.00
N THR A 882 -42.23 7.12 -36.28
CA THR A 882 -43.23 6.34 -35.54
C THR A 882 -42.91 4.84 -35.44
N ALA A 883 -42.87 4.34 -34.20
CA ALA A 883 -42.93 2.94 -33.76
C ALA A 883 -42.13 1.91 -34.59
N CYS A 884 -40.85 1.72 -34.25
CA CYS A 884 -40.10 0.51 -34.61
C CYS A 884 -40.74 -0.70 -33.90
N GLU A 885 -41.47 -1.54 -34.64
CA GLU A 885 -42.00 -2.81 -34.13
C GLU A 885 -40.90 -3.87 -34.14
N LEU A 886 -40.39 -4.19 -32.95
CA LEU A 886 -39.32 -5.16 -32.70
C LEU A 886 -39.82 -6.61 -32.73
N ASP A 887 -40.75 -6.97 -33.62
CA ASP A 887 -41.13 -8.37 -33.89
C ASP A 887 -39.99 -9.05 -34.69
N LEU A 888 -38.88 -9.32 -34.02
CA LEU A 888 -37.67 -9.87 -34.60
C LEU A 888 -37.80 -11.37 -34.86
N ASP A 889 -38.66 -12.09 -34.14
CA ASP A 889 -38.94 -13.50 -34.41
C ASP A 889 -39.94 -13.71 -35.57
N GLY A 890 -40.72 -12.67 -35.92
CA GLY A 890 -41.67 -12.67 -37.04
C GLY A 890 -42.98 -13.38 -36.71
N SER A 891 -43.34 -13.42 -35.43
CA SER A 891 -44.54 -14.08 -34.91
C SER A 891 -45.82 -13.29 -35.12
N GLY A 892 -45.74 -12.01 -35.49
CA GLY A 892 -46.88 -11.11 -35.64
C GLY A 892 -47.54 -10.72 -34.32
N GLY A 893 -46.86 -10.96 -33.19
CA GLY A 893 -47.30 -10.61 -31.83
C GLY A 893 -46.72 -9.28 -31.33
N ALA A 894 -47.13 -8.86 -30.13
CA ALA A 894 -46.52 -7.72 -29.46
C ALA A 894 -45.05 -8.04 -29.07
N PRO A 895 -44.10 -7.09 -29.19
CA PRO A 895 -42.69 -7.35 -28.93
C PRO A 895 -42.45 -7.91 -27.52
N ASN A 896 -41.72 -9.01 -27.41
CA ASN A 896 -41.47 -9.70 -26.14
C ASN A 896 -39.96 -9.89 -25.89
N ALA A 897 -39.50 -9.58 -24.67
CA ALA A 897 -38.08 -9.64 -24.30
C ALA A 897 -37.46 -11.06 -24.44
N VAL A 898 -38.27 -12.11 -24.27
CA VAL A 898 -37.82 -13.52 -24.28
C VAL A 898 -37.75 -14.09 -25.71
N SER A 899 -38.58 -13.62 -26.64
CA SER A 899 -38.48 -14.00 -28.05
C SER A 899 -37.61 -13.01 -28.82
N ASP A 900 -38.04 -11.75 -28.93
CA ASP A 900 -37.41 -10.73 -29.75
C ASP A 900 -36.11 -10.20 -29.15
N GLY A 901 -36.10 -9.99 -27.83
CA GLY A 901 -34.91 -9.54 -27.10
C GLY A 901 -33.76 -10.55 -27.19
N LEU A 902 -34.05 -11.85 -27.03
CA LEU A 902 -33.05 -12.91 -27.21
C LEU A 902 -32.57 -13.02 -28.66
N MET A 903 -33.45 -12.82 -29.65
CA MET A 903 -33.05 -12.81 -31.07
C MET A 903 -32.07 -11.66 -31.35
N LEU A 904 -32.32 -10.46 -30.80
CA LEU A 904 -31.44 -9.32 -30.96
C LEU A 904 -30.07 -9.56 -30.30
N ILE A 905 -30.04 -10.05 -29.06
CA ILE A 905 -28.80 -10.32 -28.31
C ILE A 905 -27.97 -11.41 -29.00
N ARG A 906 -28.61 -12.52 -29.42
CA ARG A 906 -27.94 -13.58 -30.19
C ARG A 906 -27.27 -13.03 -31.43
N ALA A 907 -28.00 -12.20 -32.18
CA ALA A 907 -27.53 -11.70 -33.46
C ALA A 907 -26.38 -10.69 -33.29
N MET A 908 -26.43 -9.85 -32.25
CA MET A 908 -25.33 -8.93 -31.91
C MET A 908 -24.06 -9.63 -31.41
N LEU A 909 -24.19 -10.77 -30.73
CA LEU A 909 -23.06 -11.54 -30.20
C LEU A 909 -22.50 -12.58 -31.19
N GLY A 910 -23.07 -12.69 -32.39
CA GLY A 910 -22.57 -13.57 -33.45
C GLY A 910 -22.79 -15.07 -33.21
N PHE A 911 -23.71 -15.45 -32.31
CA PHE A 911 -23.97 -16.86 -32.02
C PHE A 911 -24.84 -17.52 -33.09
N THR A 912 -24.38 -18.66 -33.64
CA THR A 912 -25.04 -19.34 -34.78
C THR A 912 -25.78 -20.62 -34.41
N GLY A 913 -25.55 -21.21 -33.22
CA GLY A 913 -26.19 -22.44 -32.75
C GLY A 913 -27.63 -22.28 -32.24
N THR A 914 -28.38 -23.39 -32.14
CA THR A 914 -29.80 -23.44 -31.73
C THR A 914 -30.02 -23.48 -30.22
N ALA A 915 -28.97 -23.69 -29.42
CA ALA A 915 -29.06 -23.84 -27.97
C ALA A 915 -29.64 -22.61 -27.25
N VAL A 916 -29.46 -21.42 -27.84
CA VAL A 916 -29.95 -20.13 -27.29
C VAL A 916 -31.36 -19.79 -27.80
N THR A 917 -31.84 -20.46 -28.85
CA THR A 917 -33.12 -20.13 -29.52
C THR A 917 -34.19 -21.22 -29.39
N THR A 918 -33.84 -22.35 -28.79
CA THR A 918 -34.76 -23.49 -28.64
C THR A 918 -35.89 -23.10 -27.70
N GLY A 919 -37.10 -22.97 -28.23
CA GLY A 919 -38.29 -22.55 -27.48
C GLY A 919 -38.65 -21.06 -27.56
N ALA A 920 -37.82 -20.23 -28.22
CA ALA A 920 -38.02 -18.78 -28.34
C ALA A 920 -38.50 -18.32 -29.74
N ILE A 921 -38.75 -19.26 -30.68
CA ILE A 921 -39.16 -18.96 -32.06
C ILE A 921 -40.52 -19.60 -32.33
N ILE A 922 -41.52 -18.81 -32.72
CA ILE A 922 -42.86 -19.30 -33.07
C ILE A 922 -43.32 -18.67 -34.39
N GLY A 923 -43.14 -19.35 -35.53
CA GLY A 923 -43.61 -18.87 -36.84
C GLY A 923 -42.70 -19.24 -38.01
N SER A 924 -43.22 -19.18 -39.25
CA SER A 924 -42.50 -19.55 -40.47
C SER A 924 -42.69 -18.51 -41.59
N PRO A 925 -41.62 -18.05 -42.29
CA PRO A 925 -40.20 -18.32 -42.01
C PRO A 925 -39.61 -17.31 -40.99
N PRO A 926 -38.90 -17.76 -39.93
CA PRO A 926 -38.42 -16.85 -38.89
C PRO A 926 -37.15 -16.11 -39.32
N ARG A 927 -37.03 -14.83 -38.93
CA ARG A 927 -35.80 -14.03 -39.08
C ARG A 927 -34.74 -14.53 -38.08
N ASN A 928 -34.01 -15.58 -38.45
CA ASN A 928 -33.17 -16.36 -37.54
C ASN A 928 -31.65 -16.25 -37.81
N THR A 929 -31.23 -15.33 -38.67
CA THR A 929 -29.81 -15.02 -38.91
C THR A 929 -29.57 -13.54 -38.72
N TRP A 930 -28.33 -13.17 -38.37
CA TRP A 930 -27.96 -11.76 -38.24
C TRP A 930 -28.26 -10.96 -39.51
N ALA A 931 -27.97 -11.49 -40.70
CA ALA A 931 -28.27 -10.80 -41.95
C ALA A 931 -29.77 -10.47 -42.07
N LEU A 932 -30.66 -11.40 -41.76
CA LEU A 932 -32.11 -11.20 -41.83
C LEU A 932 -32.63 -10.20 -40.76
N ILE A 933 -32.08 -10.26 -39.54
CA ILE A 933 -32.44 -9.36 -38.44
C ILE A 933 -31.92 -7.94 -38.72
N ARG A 934 -30.66 -7.82 -39.16
CA ARG A 934 -30.01 -6.58 -39.57
C ARG A 934 -30.77 -5.91 -40.71
N ASP A 935 -31.14 -6.66 -41.74
CA ASP A 935 -31.87 -6.12 -42.89
C ASP A 935 -33.27 -5.65 -42.47
N TYR A 936 -33.95 -6.37 -41.57
CA TYR A 936 -35.22 -5.94 -40.99
C TYR A 936 -35.11 -4.66 -40.15
N LEU A 937 -34.11 -4.58 -39.27
CA LEU A 937 -33.84 -3.40 -38.45
C LEU A 937 -33.44 -2.19 -39.30
N ASN A 938 -32.63 -2.40 -40.34
CA ASN A 938 -32.22 -1.33 -41.25
C ASN A 938 -33.42 -0.81 -42.07
N GLN A 939 -34.30 -1.69 -42.51
CA GLN A 939 -35.48 -1.33 -43.32
C GLN A 939 -36.63 -0.71 -42.50
N ASN A 940 -36.93 -1.24 -41.30
CA ASN A 940 -38.16 -0.91 -40.56
C ASN A 940 -37.92 -0.02 -39.34
N CYS A 941 -36.67 0.08 -38.86
CA CYS A 941 -36.33 0.86 -37.67
C CYS A 941 -35.34 2.00 -37.97
N GLY A 942 -35.07 2.29 -39.25
CA GLY A 942 -34.21 3.39 -39.69
C GLY A 942 -32.75 3.25 -39.22
N THR A 943 -32.31 2.04 -38.90
CA THR A 943 -30.94 1.77 -38.47
C THR A 943 -30.00 1.61 -39.67
N ASN A 944 -28.69 1.72 -39.47
CA ASN A 944 -27.70 1.61 -40.54
C ASN A 944 -26.53 0.71 -40.10
N PHE A 945 -26.87 -0.50 -39.68
CA PHE A 945 -25.90 -1.52 -39.30
C PHE A 945 -25.11 -1.97 -40.54
N ALA A 946 -23.77 -1.88 -40.45
CA ALA A 946 -22.88 -2.35 -41.51
C ALA A 946 -22.94 -3.88 -41.67
N PRO A 947 -22.62 -4.41 -42.87
CA PRO A 947 -22.73 -5.84 -43.16
C PRO A 947 -22.01 -6.77 -42.19
#